data_AF-A0A921I9B2-F1
#
_entry.id   AF-A0A921I9B2-F1
#
_cell.length_a   1.000
_cell.length_b   1.000
_cell.length_c   1.000
_cell.angle_alpha   90.00
_cell.angle_beta   90.00
_cell.angle_gamma   90.00
#
_symmetry.space_group_name_H-M   'P 1'
#
loop_
_entity.id
_entity.type
_entity.pdbx_description
1 polymer ?
#
loop_
_entity_poly.entity_id
_entity_poly.type
_entity_poly.pdbx_seq_one_letter_code
_entity_poly.pdbx_strand_id
1 'polypeptide(L)'
;MSYLRFDKTLMTNLEESLQREILRTNKAGAYHCTTIVDCNTRKYHGLLVIPVPNLDDENHVLLSSLDETVIQHGAEFNLGLHKYQGNNFSPNGHKYIREFDCEHIPATTYRVGGVVLRKEKIFVHHENRILIRYTLLDAHSATTLRFRPFLAFRSVREYTHENPQASREYQLVENGIKTCMYPGYPELYMQLNKKCEFHFTPDWYRGIEYPKEQERGYDFNEDLYVPGYFEVDIKKGESIVFSAGTSEVTPRRLKQTFEAEVADRTPRDSFYHCLKNSAHQFHNQQEDEHYILAGYPWFKCRARDMFIALPGLTLALDEIDQFEDVMKTAEKAIRNFINEEPVGYKIYEMEHPDVLLWAVWAMQQYAKETSREQCRQKYGELLKDIMEFIRQRRHENLFLHDNGLLFANGTDRAITWMNSTVNGHPVIPRTGYIVEFNALWYNALRFIADLVREGGDVYLADELDAQAEVTGKSFVEVFRNEYGYLLDYVDGNMMDWSVRPNMIFTVAFDYSPLDRAQKKQVLDIVTKELLTPKGIRSLSPKSGGYNPNYVGPQIQRDYAYHQGTAWPWLMGFYLEAYLRIYKMSGLSFVERQLISYDDEMTSHCVGSIPELFDGNPPFKGRGAVSFAMNVAEILRVLKLLSKYY
;
A
#
# COMPACT_ATOMS: atom_id res chain seq x y z
N MET A 1 -14.18 4.94 -24.38
CA MET A 1 -14.87 4.93 -23.06
C MET A 1 -13.79 5.14 -22.03
N SER A 2 -14.07 5.93 -20.97
CA SER A 2 -13.09 6.14 -19.90
C SER A 2 -12.85 4.83 -19.15
N TYR A 3 -11.59 4.53 -18.83
CA TYR A 3 -11.18 3.25 -18.24
C TYR A 3 -11.73 3.05 -16.82
N LEU A 4 -11.77 4.12 -16.02
CA LEU A 4 -12.31 4.12 -14.65
C LEU A 4 -13.57 4.98 -14.56
N ARG A 5 -14.69 4.49 -15.09
CA ARG A 5 -15.99 5.17 -15.06
C ARG A 5 -17.09 4.26 -14.53
N PHE A 6 -17.89 4.81 -13.64
CA PHE A 6 -18.98 4.14 -12.95
C PHE A 6 -20.28 4.90 -13.21
N ASP A 7 -21.31 4.18 -13.65
CA ASP A 7 -22.57 4.75 -14.06
C ASP A 7 -23.54 4.91 -12.88
N LYS A 8 -24.69 5.56 -13.12
CA LYS A 8 -25.73 5.74 -12.11
C LYS A 8 -26.20 4.42 -11.48
N THR A 9 -26.26 3.33 -12.25
CA THR A 9 -26.74 2.03 -11.77
C THR A 9 -25.88 1.54 -10.61
N LEU A 10 -24.55 1.56 -10.79
CA LEU A 10 -23.61 1.18 -9.75
C LEU A 10 -23.58 2.20 -8.61
N MET A 11 -23.57 3.50 -8.91
CA MET A 11 -23.47 4.55 -7.90
C MET A 11 -24.66 4.59 -6.94
N THR A 12 -25.84 4.16 -7.39
CA THR A 12 -27.05 4.10 -6.55
C THR A 12 -27.17 2.81 -5.73
N ASN A 13 -26.40 1.77 -6.07
CA ASN A 13 -26.35 0.53 -5.33
C ASN A 13 -25.29 0.61 -4.21
N LEU A 14 -25.73 0.81 -2.97
CA LEU A 14 -24.81 0.91 -1.82
C LEU A 14 -24.11 -0.40 -1.49
N GLU A 15 -24.66 -1.56 -1.82
CA GLU A 15 -23.99 -2.85 -1.59
C GLU A 15 -22.72 -2.99 -2.46
N GLU A 16 -22.72 -2.36 -3.64
CA GLU A 16 -21.60 -2.39 -4.57
C GLU A 16 -20.67 -1.17 -4.44
N SER A 17 -21.23 0.02 -4.30
CA SER A 17 -20.46 1.26 -4.28
C SER A 17 -19.66 1.45 -2.98
N LEU A 18 -20.18 1.01 -1.83
CA LEU A 18 -19.45 1.09 -0.55
C LEU A 18 -18.23 0.15 -0.49
N GLN A 19 -18.17 -0.85 -1.37
CA GLN A 19 -17.04 -1.77 -1.48
C GLN A 19 -15.88 -1.19 -2.29
N ARG A 20 -16.09 -0.05 -2.97
CA ARG A 20 -15.10 0.60 -3.82
C ARG A 20 -14.61 1.88 -3.16
N GLU A 21 -13.32 1.90 -2.88
CA GLU A 21 -12.57 2.93 -2.20
C GLU A 21 -11.70 3.69 -3.20
N ILE A 22 -11.41 4.95 -2.90
CA ILE A 22 -10.44 5.79 -3.60
C ILE A 22 -9.33 6.15 -2.63
N LEU A 23 -8.12 6.27 -3.15
CA LEU A 23 -6.94 6.70 -2.39
C LEU A 23 -6.21 7.79 -3.20
N ARG A 24 -5.86 8.89 -2.53
CA ARG A 24 -4.95 9.93 -3.03
C ARG A 24 -3.98 10.29 -1.92
N THR A 25 -2.70 10.39 -2.24
CA THR A 25 -1.65 10.61 -1.23
C THR A 25 -0.80 11.81 -1.64
N ASN A 26 -0.08 12.37 -0.67
CA ASN A 26 1.03 13.27 -0.95
C ASN A 26 2.37 12.58 -0.65
N LYS A 27 3.47 13.26 -0.95
CA LYS A 27 4.81 12.74 -0.66
C LYS A 27 5.15 12.75 0.83
N ALA A 28 4.39 13.41 1.70
CA ALA A 28 4.64 13.44 3.14
C ALA A 28 3.95 12.29 3.91
N GLY A 29 3.22 11.39 3.22
CA GLY A 29 2.49 10.27 3.85
C GLY A 29 1.09 10.61 4.32
N ALA A 30 0.61 11.83 4.03
CA ALA A 30 -0.78 12.20 4.17
C ALA A 30 -1.61 11.66 3.01
N TYR A 31 -2.90 11.48 3.26
CA TYR A 31 -3.81 10.93 2.26
C TYR A 31 -5.26 11.39 2.44
N HIS A 32 -6.00 11.22 1.35
CA HIS A 32 -7.45 11.18 1.29
C HIS A 32 -7.87 9.76 0.91
N CYS A 33 -8.74 9.16 1.71
CA CYS A 33 -9.34 7.86 1.41
C CYS A 33 -10.81 7.84 1.82
N THR A 34 -11.68 7.36 0.94
CA THR A 34 -13.13 7.18 1.18
C THR A 34 -13.71 6.25 0.12
N THR A 35 -15.02 6.01 0.11
CA THR A 35 -15.70 5.26 -0.96
C THR A 35 -16.01 6.13 -2.18
N ILE A 36 -16.28 5.53 -3.33
CA ILE A 36 -16.65 6.28 -4.56
C ILE A 36 -17.94 7.11 -4.41
N VAL A 37 -18.74 6.86 -3.36
CA VAL A 37 -19.96 7.59 -2.99
C VAL A 37 -19.76 8.53 -1.78
N ASP A 38 -18.50 8.79 -1.40
CA ASP A 38 -18.12 9.68 -0.29
C ASP A 38 -18.65 9.28 1.09
N CYS A 39 -19.04 8.02 1.27
CA CYS A 39 -19.40 7.46 2.57
C CYS A 39 -18.18 6.79 3.19
N ASN A 40 -17.73 7.28 4.34
CA ASN A 40 -16.64 6.65 5.08
C ASN A 40 -17.12 5.31 5.66
N THR A 41 -16.36 4.23 5.44
CA THR A 41 -16.68 2.87 5.92
C THR A 41 -15.64 2.28 6.87
N ARG A 42 -14.53 2.99 7.05
CA ARG A 42 -13.42 2.66 7.96
C ARG A 42 -13.06 3.89 8.78
N LYS A 43 -12.50 3.69 9.99
CA LYS A 43 -11.93 4.80 10.78
C LYS A 43 -10.73 5.48 10.12
N TYR A 44 -10.10 4.79 9.17
CA TYR A 44 -8.98 5.29 8.36
C TYR A 44 -9.43 6.19 7.22
N HIS A 45 -10.73 6.31 6.95
CA HIS A 45 -11.24 7.20 5.91
C HIS A 45 -11.29 8.66 6.38
N GLY A 46 -11.08 9.57 5.44
CA GLY A 46 -11.07 11.01 5.69
C GLY A 46 -10.73 11.80 4.43
N LEU A 47 -11.12 13.08 4.40
CA LEU A 47 -10.69 14.05 3.39
C LEU A 47 -9.26 14.53 3.63
N LEU A 48 -8.87 14.71 4.90
CA LEU A 48 -7.53 15.15 5.28
C LEU A 48 -7.02 14.28 6.43
N VAL A 49 -6.23 13.27 6.06
CA VAL A 49 -5.58 12.34 7.00
C VAL A 49 -4.07 12.56 6.91
N ILE A 50 -3.43 13.02 7.99
CA ILE A 50 -2.05 13.52 7.95
C ILE A 50 -1.20 12.94 9.08
N PRO A 51 0.13 12.83 8.94
CA PRO A 51 1.00 12.59 10.08
C PRO A 51 0.98 13.82 11.01
N VAL A 52 0.99 13.59 12.33
CA VAL A 52 1.12 14.65 13.35
C VAL A 52 2.27 14.30 14.31
N PRO A 53 3.54 14.47 13.89
CA PRO A 53 4.70 13.95 14.62
C PRO A 53 4.86 14.45 16.06
N ASN A 54 4.21 15.57 16.41
CA ASN A 54 4.23 16.11 17.77
C ASN A 54 3.33 15.32 18.75
N LEU A 55 2.41 14.50 18.25
CA LEU A 55 1.50 13.69 19.06
C LEU A 55 2.01 12.26 19.16
N ASP A 56 2.15 11.58 18.03
CA ASP A 56 2.63 10.21 17.93
C ASP A 56 3.15 9.92 16.49
N ASP A 57 3.50 8.67 16.21
CA ASP A 57 3.92 8.24 14.87
C ASP A 57 2.74 7.82 13.98
N GLU A 58 1.48 8.03 14.37
CA GLU A 58 0.30 7.67 13.58
C GLU A 58 -0.14 8.79 12.63
N ASN A 59 -1.02 8.41 11.72
CA ASN A 59 -1.77 9.38 10.94
C ASN A 59 -3.04 9.76 11.71
N HIS A 60 -3.50 10.99 11.54
CA HIS A 60 -4.67 11.53 12.21
C HIS A 60 -5.67 12.07 11.21
N VAL A 61 -6.96 11.82 11.46
CA VAL A 61 -8.05 12.37 10.67
C VAL A 61 -8.40 13.73 11.24
N LEU A 62 -8.16 14.80 10.47
CA LEU A 62 -8.54 16.16 10.85
C LEU A 62 -9.93 16.48 10.31
N LEU A 63 -10.09 16.29 8.99
CA LEU A 63 -11.35 16.48 8.27
C LEU A 63 -11.84 15.13 7.77
N SER A 64 -12.94 14.64 8.34
CA SER A 64 -13.54 13.34 8.01
C SER A 64 -14.30 13.40 6.69
N SER A 65 -15.20 14.37 6.55
CA SER A 65 -16.00 14.60 5.34
C SER A 65 -16.36 16.08 5.20
N LEU A 66 -16.91 16.42 4.04
CA LEU A 66 -17.48 17.73 3.73
C LEU A 66 -18.85 17.44 3.12
N ASP A 67 -19.91 17.83 3.81
CA ASP A 67 -21.27 17.64 3.31
C ASP A 67 -21.67 18.87 2.51
N GLU A 68 -22.05 18.64 1.26
CA GLU A 68 -22.50 19.69 0.35
C GLU A 68 -24.02 19.72 0.26
N THR A 69 -24.60 20.91 0.26
CA THR A 69 -26.02 21.13 0.00
C THR A 69 -26.17 22.11 -1.16
N VAL A 70 -26.99 21.74 -2.15
CA VAL A 70 -27.42 22.64 -3.23
C VAL A 70 -28.75 23.28 -2.82
N ILE A 71 -28.83 24.61 -2.90
CA ILE A 71 -30.03 25.36 -2.51
C ILE A 71 -30.57 26.13 -3.71
N GLN A 72 -31.84 25.91 -4.04
CA GLN A 72 -32.59 26.68 -5.05
C GLN A 72 -34.01 26.97 -4.55
N HIS A 73 -34.48 28.21 -4.67
CA HIS A 73 -35.81 28.65 -4.21
C HIS A 73 -36.12 28.28 -2.74
N GLY A 74 -35.10 28.25 -1.88
CA GLY A 74 -35.22 27.84 -0.47
C GLY A 74 -35.31 26.33 -0.24
N ALA A 75 -35.32 25.50 -1.28
CA ALA A 75 -35.27 24.04 -1.16
C ALA A 75 -33.82 23.56 -1.06
N GLU A 76 -33.56 22.67 -0.09
CA GLU A 76 -32.22 22.13 0.18
C GLU A 76 -32.09 20.70 -0.36
N PHE A 77 -31.02 20.45 -1.11
CA PHE A 77 -30.68 19.12 -1.62
C PHE A 77 -29.30 18.68 -1.10
N ASN A 78 -29.30 17.74 -0.16
CA ASN A 78 -28.10 17.27 0.52
C ASN A 78 -27.40 16.17 -0.30
N LEU A 79 -26.13 16.39 -0.63
CA LEU A 79 -25.29 15.51 -1.43
C LEU A 79 -24.41 14.56 -0.60
N GLY A 80 -24.31 14.78 0.72
CA GLY A 80 -23.59 13.91 1.63
C GLY A 80 -24.22 12.52 1.78
N LEU A 81 -23.45 11.59 2.35
CA LEU A 81 -23.87 10.24 2.67
C LEU A 81 -23.08 9.71 3.88
N HIS A 82 -23.80 9.40 4.95
CA HIS A 82 -23.24 8.73 6.14
C HIS A 82 -24.08 7.51 6.51
N LYS A 83 -23.44 6.50 7.07
CA LYS A 83 -24.13 5.36 7.68
C LYS A 83 -24.34 5.62 9.17
N TYR A 84 -25.53 5.28 9.65
CA TYR A 84 -25.92 5.31 11.05
C TYR A 84 -26.54 3.96 11.46
N GLN A 85 -26.74 3.78 12.76
CA GLN A 85 -27.39 2.62 13.37
C GLN A 85 -28.71 2.23 12.69
N GLY A 86 -29.01 0.93 12.74
CA GLY A 86 -30.24 0.37 12.18
C GLY A 86 -30.25 0.28 10.65
N ASN A 87 -29.05 0.21 10.04
CA ASN A 87 -28.87 0.23 8.58
C ASN A 87 -29.44 1.48 7.91
N ASN A 88 -29.35 2.62 8.60
CA ASN A 88 -29.85 3.89 8.10
C ASN A 88 -28.76 4.66 7.39
N PHE A 89 -29.10 5.32 6.28
CA PHE A 89 -28.20 6.19 5.55
C PHE A 89 -28.80 7.58 5.43
N SER A 90 -28.04 8.59 5.86
CA SER A 90 -28.46 9.98 5.84
C SER A 90 -27.27 10.93 5.71
N PRO A 91 -27.34 12.00 4.90
CA PRO A 91 -28.33 12.19 3.84
C PRO A 91 -28.19 11.10 2.75
N ASN A 92 -29.07 11.11 1.75
CA ASN A 92 -29.10 10.09 0.69
C ASN A 92 -28.50 10.62 -0.63
N GLY A 93 -27.39 11.35 -0.54
CA GLY A 93 -26.82 12.10 -1.67
C GLY A 93 -26.38 11.24 -2.86
N HIS A 94 -25.99 9.99 -2.62
CA HIS A 94 -25.66 9.01 -3.67
C HIS A 94 -26.78 8.83 -4.72
N LYS A 95 -28.05 9.05 -4.35
CA LYS A 95 -29.19 8.97 -5.28
C LYS A 95 -29.16 10.03 -6.38
N TYR A 96 -28.43 11.12 -6.16
CA TYR A 96 -28.25 12.21 -7.10
C TYR A 96 -27.02 12.04 -8.01
N ILE A 97 -26.15 11.06 -7.74
CA ILE A 97 -24.98 10.81 -8.56
C ILE A 97 -25.43 10.31 -9.93
N ARG A 98 -25.03 11.01 -10.98
CA ARG A 98 -25.22 10.61 -12.37
C ARG A 98 -24.10 9.68 -12.81
N GLU A 99 -22.88 10.00 -12.42
CA GLU A 99 -21.67 9.25 -12.78
C GLU A 99 -20.51 9.64 -11.86
N PHE A 100 -19.56 8.71 -11.75
CA PHE A 100 -18.25 8.93 -11.16
C PHE A 100 -17.18 8.51 -12.18
N ASP A 101 -16.17 9.35 -12.37
CA ASP A 101 -15.01 9.07 -13.22
C ASP A 101 -13.71 9.37 -12.45
N CYS A 102 -12.66 8.58 -12.69
CA CYS A 102 -11.40 8.66 -11.95
C CYS A 102 -10.17 8.58 -12.87
N GLU A 103 -10.36 8.82 -14.16
CA GLU A 103 -9.29 8.73 -15.16
C GLU A 103 -8.22 9.80 -14.91
N HIS A 104 -8.56 11.09 -14.91
CA HIS A 104 -7.56 12.12 -14.58
C HIS A 104 -7.50 12.39 -13.07
N ILE A 105 -8.66 12.71 -12.49
CA ILE A 105 -8.86 12.94 -11.06
C ILE A 105 -10.22 12.38 -10.65
N PRO A 106 -10.44 12.03 -9.37
CA PRO A 106 -11.77 11.63 -8.89
C PRO A 106 -12.78 12.75 -9.12
N ALA A 107 -13.80 12.46 -9.91
CA ALA A 107 -14.84 13.41 -10.27
C ALA A 107 -16.22 12.76 -10.17
N THR A 108 -17.13 13.44 -9.48
CA THR A 108 -18.53 13.01 -9.35
C THR A 108 -19.41 14.06 -10.00
N THR A 109 -20.31 13.65 -10.89
CA THR A 109 -21.33 14.55 -11.43
C THR A 109 -22.68 14.24 -10.82
N TYR A 110 -23.26 15.23 -10.17
CA TYR A 110 -24.58 15.17 -9.56
C TYR A 110 -25.62 15.77 -10.50
N ARG A 111 -26.84 15.22 -10.47
CA ARG A 111 -28.02 15.82 -11.09
C ARG A 111 -29.15 15.89 -10.08
N VAL A 112 -29.55 17.12 -9.75
CA VAL A 112 -30.64 17.39 -8.81
C VAL A 112 -31.59 18.41 -9.40
N GLY A 113 -32.82 17.99 -9.71
CA GLY A 113 -33.76 18.85 -10.43
C GLY A 113 -33.16 19.39 -11.74
N GLY A 114 -33.10 20.71 -11.87
CA GLY A 114 -32.47 21.43 -12.99
C GLY A 114 -30.98 21.74 -12.80
N VAL A 115 -30.33 21.26 -11.73
CA VAL A 115 -28.91 21.49 -11.44
C VAL A 115 -28.07 20.29 -11.89
N VAL A 116 -26.96 20.59 -12.57
CA VAL A 116 -25.87 19.65 -12.83
C VAL A 116 -24.59 20.22 -12.21
N LEU A 117 -24.07 19.54 -11.20
CA LEU A 117 -22.89 19.97 -10.44
C LEU A 117 -21.79 18.92 -10.58
N ARG A 118 -20.59 19.33 -10.99
CA ARG A 118 -19.41 18.45 -11.01
C ARG A 118 -18.52 18.77 -9.81
N LYS A 119 -18.19 17.74 -9.02
CA LYS A 119 -17.29 17.78 -7.86
C LYS A 119 -15.99 17.05 -8.23
N GLU A 120 -14.85 17.68 -8.05
CA GLU A 120 -13.53 17.13 -8.39
C GLU A 120 -12.58 17.29 -7.21
N LYS A 121 -11.86 16.23 -6.85
CA LYS A 121 -10.98 16.21 -5.67
C LYS A 121 -9.53 15.99 -6.06
N ILE A 122 -8.63 16.74 -5.43
CA ILE A 122 -7.19 16.53 -5.57
C ILE A 122 -6.49 16.77 -4.24
N PHE A 123 -5.52 15.92 -3.95
CA PHE A 123 -4.64 16.07 -2.79
C PHE A 123 -3.31 16.60 -3.29
N VAL A 124 -2.83 17.71 -2.72
CA VAL A 124 -1.63 18.42 -3.17
C VAL A 124 -0.39 17.58 -2.88
N HIS A 125 0.55 17.46 -3.84
CA HIS A 125 1.70 16.56 -3.71
C HIS A 125 2.70 16.94 -2.61
N HIS A 126 2.87 18.25 -2.36
CA HIS A 126 3.93 18.80 -1.52
C HIS A 126 3.42 19.51 -0.25
N GLU A 127 2.12 19.39 0.03
CA GLU A 127 1.49 20.04 1.16
C GLU A 127 0.40 19.14 1.75
N ASN A 128 0.18 19.21 3.06
CA ASN A 128 -0.95 18.58 3.73
C ASN A 128 -2.22 19.38 3.44
N ARG A 129 -2.70 19.29 2.20
CA ARG A 129 -3.85 20.05 1.70
C ARG A 129 -4.67 19.26 0.68
N ILE A 130 -5.97 19.24 0.89
CA ILE A 130 -6.95 18.78 -0.09
C ILE A 130 -7.64 19.99 -0.73
N LEU A 131 -7.83 19.91 -2.05
CA LEU A 131 -8.62 20.86 -2.82
C LEU A 131 -9.82 20.14 -3.43
N ILE A 132 -10.99 20.77 -3.34
CA ILE A 132 -12.24 20.26 -3.92
C ILE A 132 -12.84 21.36 -4.79
N ARG A 133 -12.95 21.09 -6.10
CA ARG A 133 -13.53 22.00 -7.08
C ARG A 133 -14.97 21.60 -7.37
N TYR A 134 -15.87 22.58 -7.28
CA TYR A 134 -17.28 22.48 -7.64
C TYR A 134 -17.54 23.34 -8.86
N THR A 135 -17.96 22.73 -9.96
CA THR A 135 -18.32 23.43 -11.20
C THR A 135 -19.80 23.27 -11.47
N LEU A 136 -20.53 24.38 -11.54
CA LEU A 136 -21.96 24.36 -11.89
C LEU A 136 -22.10 24.26 -13.41
N LEU A 137 -22.24 23.04 -13.93
CA LEU A 137 -22.33 22.80 -15.37
C LEU A 137 -23.66 23.32 -15.94
N ASP A 138 -24.75 23.16 -15.19
CA ASP A 138 -26.07 23.63 -15.59
C ASP A 138 -26.93 23.98 -14.38
N ALA A 139 -27.79 24.98 -14.55
CA ALA A 139 -28.76 25.41 -13.55
C ALA A 139 -29.85 26.27 -14.21
N HIS A 140 -31.10 26.06 -13.82
CA HIS A 140 -32.24 26.85 -14.30
C HIS A 140 -32.63 28.01 -13.36
N SER A 141 -31.93 28.18 -12.23
CA SER A 141 -32.26 29.15 -11.19
C SER A 141 -31.01 29.57 -10.42
N ALA A 142 -31.11 30.68 -9.69
CA ALA A 142 -30.06 31.11 -8.76
C ALA A 142 -29.77 29.96 -7.78
N THR A 143 -28.48 29.66 -7.61
CA THR A 143 -28.01 28.49 -6.88
C THR A 143 -27.02 28.93 -5.83
N THR A 144 -27.26 28.49 -4.59
CA THR A 144 -26.33 28.66 -3.47
C THR A 144 -25.78 27.28 -3.10
N LEU A 145 -24.48 27.21 -2.82
CA LEU A 145 -23.84 26.03 -2.27
C LEU A 145 -23.58 26.27 -0.78
N ARG A 146 -23.87 25.25 0.02
CA ARG A 146 -23.55 25.20 1.44
C ARG A 146 -22.58 24.05 1.72
N PHE A 147 -21.55 24.30 2.51
CA PHE A 147 -20.50 23.33 2.85
C PHE A 147 -20.37 23.14 4.36
N ARG A 148 -20.63 21.93 4.86
CA ARG A 148 -20.52 21.54 6.28
C ARG A 148 -19.30 20.63 6.51
N PRO A 149 -18.22 21.11 7.16
CA PRO A 149 -17.05 20.28 7.44
C PRO A 149 -17.27 19.42 8.69
N PHE A 150 -17.04 18.12 8.58
CA PHE A 150 -17.10 17.18 9.71
C PHE A 150 -15.69 16.94 10.23
N LEU A 151 -15.42 17.43 11.44
CA LEU A 151 -14.12 17.42 12.09
C LEU A 151 -14.00 16.22 13.03
N ALA A 152 -12.83 15.59 13.02
CA ALA A 152 -12.54 14.42 13.85
C ALA A 152 -11.41 14.71 14.87
N PHE A 153 -10.27 15.23 14.41
CA PHE A 153 -9.07 15.50 15.22
C PHE A 153 -8.68 14.32 16.13
N ARG A 154 -8.48 13.16 15.52
CA ARG A 154 -8.16 11.91 16.23
C ARG A 154 -7.16 11.05 15.45
N SER A 155 -6.43 10.21 16.17
CA SER A 155 -5.60 9.17 15.54
C SER A 155 -6.46 8.23 14.69
N VAL A 156 -5.92 7.68 13.61
CA VAL A 156 -6.60 6.62 12.82
C VAL A 156 -6.79 5.32 13.60
N ARG A 157 -6.21 5.20 14.81
CA ARG A 157 -6.41 4.06 15.70
C ARG A 157 -7.60 4.23 16.64
N GLU A 158 -8.08 5.45 16.83
CA GLU A 158 -9.10 5.82 17.81
C GLU A 158 -10.41 6.27 17.15
N TYR A 159 -11.38 6.63 17.99
CA TYR A 159 -12.66 7.23 17.63
C TYR A 159 -12.86 8.48 18.51
N THR A 160 -13.46 9.52 17.96
CA THR A 160 -13.92 10.67 18.74
C THR A 160 -15.40 10.52 19.07
N HIS A 161 -15.77 10.96 20.26
CA HIS A 161 -17.15 11.07 20.71
C HIS A 161 -17.39 12.47 21.25
N GLU A 162 -18.65 12.89 21.33
CA GLU A 162 -18.98 14.18 21.90
C GLU A 162 -18.36 14.31 23.30
N ASN A 163 -17.60 15.37 23.50
CA ASN A 163 -16.91 15.60 24.76
C ASN A 163 -16.77 17.11 25.03
N PRO A 164 -16.60 17.50 26.31
CA PRO A 164 -16.48 18.90 26.71
C PRO A 164 -15.08 19.48 26.48
N GLN A 165 -14.07 18.66 26.15
CA GLN A 165 -12.69 19.12 25.94
C GLN A 165 -12.47 19.70 24.53
N ALA A 166 -13.28 19.30 23.56
CA ALA A 166 -13.22 19.81 22.20
C ALA A 166 -13.47 21.32 22.18
N SER A 167 -12.45 22.07 21.75
CA SER A 167 -12.56 23.49 21.49
C SER A 167 -13.57 23.73 20.36
N ARG A 168 -14.43 24.72 20.59
CA ARG A 168 -15.40 25.22 19.60
C ARG A 168 -14.96 26.55 19.01
N GLU A 169 -13.78 27.03 19.37
CA GLU A 169 -13.25 28.30 18.89
C GLU A 169 -12.88 28.23 17.41
N TYR A 170 -13.09 29.34 16.71
CA TYR A 170 -12.63 29.52 15.34
C TYR A 170 -12.16 30.96 15.15
N GLN A 171 -11.32 31.17 14.14
CA GLN A 171 -10.88 32.50 13.73
C GLN A 171 -11.19 32.68 12.24
N LEU A 172 -11.68 33.87 11.87
CA LEU A 172 -11.85 34.22 10.47
C LEU A 172 -10.48 34.41 9.81
N VAL A 173 -10.35 33.90 8.59
CA VAL A 173 -9.23 34.13 7.67
C VAL A 173 -9.78 34.60 6.32
N GLU A 174 -8.91 34.96 5.36
CA GLU A 174 -9.41 35.39 4.05
C GLU A 174 -10.26 34.28 3.40
N ASN A 175 -11.53 34.59 3.12
CA ASN A 175 -12.53 33.68 2.56
C ASN A 175 -12.62 32.32 3.28
N GLY A 176 -12.52 32.29 4.60
CA GLY A 176 -12.56 31.04 5.34
C GLY A 176 -12.47 31.17 6.86
N ILE A 177 -12.22 30.03 7.50
CA ILE A 177 -11.89 29.96 8.93
C ILE A 177 -10.64 29.11 9.18
N LYS A 178 -10.06 29.26 10.36
CA LYS A 178 -9.18 28.26 10.97
C LYS A 178 -9.72 27.84 12.34
N THR A 179 -9.49 26.58 12.70
CA THR A 179 -9.93 26.00 13.98
C THR A 179 -9.07 24.79 14.34
N CYS A 180 -9.00 24.50 15.64
CA CYS A 180 -8.33 23.33 16.18
C CYS A 180 -9.14 22.79 17.38
N MET A 181 -9.53 21.52 17.34
CA MET A 181 -10.38 20.94 18.39
C MET A 181 -9.61 20.63 19.67
N TYR A 182 -8.36 20.17 19.57
CA TYR A 182 -7.58 19.73 20.73
C TYR A 182 -6.14 20.26 20.70
N PRO A 183 -5.55 20.60 21.86
CA PRO A 183 -4.15 21.00 21.94
C PRO A 183 -3.20 19.97 21.32
N GLY A 184 -2.13 20.45 20.68
CA GLY A 184 -1.11 19.62 20.03
C GLY A 184 -1.38 19.31 18.56
N TYR A 185 -2.64 19.38 18.11
CA TYR A 185 -2.96 19.33 16.68
C TYR A 185 -2.62 20.65 15.97
N PRO A 186 -2.31 20.60 14.65
CA PRO A 186 -2.18 21.79 13.85
C PRO A 186 -3.55 22.47 13.63
N GLU A 187 -3.52 23.78 13.40
CA GLU A 187 -4.70 24.53 12.95
C GLU A 187 -5.19 24.03 11.59
N LEU A 188 -6.47 23.74 11.47
CA LEU A 188 -7.11 23.39 10.21
C LEU A 188 -7.67 24.63 9.54
N TYR A 189 -7.05 25.05 8.44
CA TYR A 189 -7.50 26.15 7.60
C TYR A 189 -8.48 25.62 6.55
N MET A 190 -9.67 26.21 6.49
CA MET A 190 -10.73 25.89 5.54
C MET A 190 -11.13 27.17 4.79
N GLN A 191 -10.75 27.27 3.52
CA GLN A 191 -10.84 28.50 2.72
C GLN A 191 -11.43 28.24 1.32
N LEU A 192 -12.12 29.24 0.75
CA LEU A 192 -12.69 29.20 -0.59
C LEU A 192 -12.05 30.25 -1.51
N ASN A 193 -11.91 29.94 -2.80
CA ASN A 193 -11.39 30.90 -3.79
C ASN A 193 -12.32 32.09 -4.08
N LYS A 194 -13.50 32.13 -3.44
CA LYS A 194 -14.54 33.14 -3.60
C LYS A 194 -15.00 33.59 -2.21
N LYS A 195 -15.40 34.86 -2.11
CA LYS A 195 -16.01 35.39 -0.89
C LYS A 195 -17.21 34.52 -0.47
N CYS A 196 -17.18 34.07 0.77
CA CYS A 196 -18.22 33.24 1.39
C CYS A 196 -18.65 33.86 2.72
N GLU A 197 -19.81 33.43 3.21
CA GLU A 197 -20.24 33.67 4.59
C GLU A 197 -20.05 32.39 5.39
N PHE A 198 -19.52 32.50 6.62
CA PHE A 198 -19.43 31.38 7.54
C PHE A 198 -20.44 31.56 8.68
N HIS A 199 -21.35 30.61 8.80
CA HIS A 199 -22.38 30.59 9.84
C HIS A 199 -21.97 29.62 10.94
N PHE A 200 -21.52 30.17 12.07
CA PHE A 200 -21.14 29.39 13.23
C PHE A 200 -22.38 28.78 13.90
N THR A 201 -22.53 27.47 13.74
CA THR A 201 -23.66 26.67 14.24
C THR A 201 -23.12 25.34 14.74
N PRO A 202 -22.33 25.36 15.84
CA PRO A 202 -21.57 24.20 16.29
C PRO A 202 -22.50 23.10 16.80
N ASP A 203 -22.34 21.88 16.27
CA ASP A 203 -23.10 20.70 16.70
C ASP A 203 -22.26 19.42 16.59
N TRP A 204 -22.69 18.38 17.30
CA TRP A 204 -22.13 17.03 17.20
C TRP A 204 -23.09 16.12 16.46
N TYR A 205 -22.61 15.57 15.35
CA TYR A 205 -23.31 14.56 14.58
C TYR A 205 -22.98 13.19 15.16
N ARG A 206 -23.95 12.62 15.86
CA ARG A 206 -23.73 11.43 16.68
C ARG A 206 -24.04 10.14 15.94
N GLY A 207 -23.30 9.09 16.28
CA GLY A 207 -23.66 7.74 15.90
C GLY A 207 -23.32 7.34 14.47
N ILE A 208 -22.32 7.95 13.83
CA ILE A 208 -21.83 7.56 12.50
C ILE A 208 -21.15 6.19 12.60
N GLU A 209 -21.42 5.30 11.65
CA GLU A 209 -20.93 3.92 11.66
C GLU A 209 -19.90 3.61 10.57
N TYR A 210 -18.89 2.82 10.94
CA TYR A 210 -17.88 2.26 10.06
C TYR A 210 -18.07 0.74 9.86
N PRO A 211 -18.87 0.31 8.87
CA PRO A 211 -19.25 -1.09 8.71
C PRO A 211 -18.07 -2.04 8.53
N LYS A 212 -16.95 -1.61 7.93
CA LYS A 212 -15.76 -2.46 7.81
C LYS A 212 -15.05 -2.65 9.15
N GLU A 213 -15.15 -1.72 10.09
CA GLU A 213 -14.62 -1.93 11.46
C GLU A 213 -15.54 -2.85 12.27
N GLN A 214 -16.86 -2.75 12.06
CA GLN A 214 -17.84 -3.67 12.64
C GLN A 214 -17.59 -5.12 12.19
N GLU A 215 -17.40 -5.34 10.88
CA GLU A 215 -17.04 -6.65 10.31
C GLU A 215 -15.73 -7.20 10.90
N ARG A 216 -14.81 -6.30 11.28
CA ARG A 216 -13.52 -6.63 11.87
C ARG A 216 -13.59 -6.87 13.38
N GLY A 217 -14.76 -6.72 14.00
CA GLY A 217 -14.98 -6.91 15.44
C GLY A 217 -14.40 -5.79 16.31
N TYR A 218 -14.18 -4.60 15.75
CA TYR A 218 -13.76 -3.42 16.48
C TYR A 218 -14.97 -2.57 16.89
N ASP A 219 -14.73 -1.59 17.76
CA ASP A 219 -15.63 -0.44 17.85
C ASP A 219 -15.79 0.18 16.46
N PHE A 220 -16.95 0.74 16.18
CA PHE A 220 -17.29 1.15 14.82
C PHE A 220 -18.18 2.39 14.78
N ASN A 221 -18.41 3.03 15.93
CA ASN A 221 -19.25 4.19 16.04
C ASN A 221 -18.41 5.43 16.39
N GLU A 222 -18.75 6.57 15.83
CA GLU A 222 -18.03 7.84 16.03
C GLU A 222 -19.03 9.01 16.02
N ASP A 223 -18.77 10.03 16.84
CA ASP A 223 -19.45 11.31 16.75
C ASP A 223 -18.50 12.33 16.14
N LEU A 224 -18.97 13.14 15.20
CA LEU A 224 -18.14 14.13 14.51
C LEU A 224 -18.63 15.55 14.81
N TYR A 225 -17.68 16.44 15.06
CA TYR A 225 -17.97 17.84 15.36
C TYR A 225 -18.11 18.65 14.06
N VAL A 226 -19.18 19.42 13.93
CA VAL A 226 -19.41 20.34 12.82
C VAL A 226 -19.46 21.75 13.38
N PRO A 227 -18.47 22.62 13.11
CA PRO A 227 -18.44 23.98 13.68
C PRO A 227 -19.52 24.90 13.10
N GLY A 228 -20.05 24.57 11.92
CA GLY A 228 -21.00 25.38 11.19
C GLY A 228 -20.95 25.09 9.71
N TYR A 229 -21.22 26.09 8.87
CA TYR A 229 -21.18 25.92 7.43
C TYR A 229 -20.78 27.19 6.67
N PHE A 230 -20.21 27.00 5.49
CA PHE A 230 -19.96 28.07 4.53
C PHE A 230 -21.12 28.18 3.55
N GLU A 231 -21.55 29.39 3.20
CA GLU A 231 -22.48 29.66 2.10
C GLU A 231 -21.83 30.53 1.03
N VAL A 232 -22.08 30.16 -0.23
CA VAL A 232 -21.59 30.90 -1.39
C VAL A 232 -22.49 30.68 -2.60
N ASP A 233 -22.83 31.76 -3.29
CA ASP A 233 -23.58 31.69 -4.54
C ASP A 233 -22.69 31.19 -5.68
N ILE A 234 -23.27 30.45 -6.62
CA ILE A 234 -22.58 29.95 -7.81
C ILE A 234 -23.42 30.19 -9.06
N LYS A 235 -22.77 30.65 -10.14
CA LYS A 235 -23.39 30.86 -11.45
C LYS A 235 -23.11 29.67 -12.38
N LYS A 236 -23.97 29.47 -13.38
CA LYS A 236 -23.73 28.49 -14.44
C LYS A 236 -22.39 28.77 -15.13
N GLY A 237 -21.56 27.74 -15.29
CA GLY A 237 -20.20 27.80 -15.82
C GLY A 237 -19.13 28.24 -14.83
N GLU A 238 -19.50 28.64 -13.60
CA GLU A 238 -18.55 29.03 -12.56
C GLU A 238 -17.98 27.81 -11.82
N SER A 239 -16.73 27.94 -11.35
CA SER A 239 -16.08 26.97 -10.47
C SER A 239 -15.66 27.60 -9.15
N ILE A 240 -15.98 26.93 -8.04
CA ILE A 240 -15.55 27.26 -6.68
C ILE A 240 -14.59 26.20 -6.20
N VAL A 241 -13.47 26.60 -5.60
CA VAL A 241 -12.48 25.69 -5.02
C VAL A 241 -12.49 25.87 -3.51
N PHE A 242 -12.86 24.82 -2.80
CA PHE A 242 -12.67 24.67 -1.36
C PHE A 242 -11.29 24.08 -1.08
N SER A 243 -10.61 24.59 -0.06
CA SER A 243 -9.32 24.11 0.40
C SER A 243 -9.38 23.79 1.88
N ALA A 244 -8.85 22.63 2.27
CA ALA A 244 -8.58 22.29 3.66
C ALA A 244 -7.11 21.88 3.82
N GLY A 245 -6.38 22.49 4.75
CA GLY A 245 -4.98 22.17 5.01
C GLY A 245 -4.45 22.74 6.34
N THR A 246 -3.19 22.46 6.67
CA THR A 246 -2.56 22.83 7.96
C THR A 246 -1.89 24.21 7.97
N SER A 247 -2.12 25.02 6.94
CA SER A 247 -1.55 26.35 6.77
C SER A 247 -2.53 27.25 6.02
N GLU A 248 -2.37 28.57 6.15
CA GLU A 248 -3.17 29.53 5.40
C GLU A 248 -2.75 29.56 3.93
N VAL A 249 -3.71 29.73 3.02
CA VAL A 249 -3.47 29.88 1.58
C VAL A 249 -4.06 31.17 1.07
N THR A 250 -3.43 31.78 0.06
CA THR A 250 -4.01 32.93 -0.65
C THR A 250 -5.19 32.47 -1.51
N PRO A 251 -6.45 32.84 -1.20
CA PRO A 251 -7.62 32.24 -1.85
C PRO A 251 -7.67 32.45 -3.36
N ARG A 252 -7.17 33.59 -3.85
CA ARG A 252 -7.13 33.92 -5.29
C ARG A 252 -6.27 32.96 -6.11
N ARG A 253 -5.30 32.28 -5.48
CA ARG A 253 -4.40 31.31 -6.14
C ARG A 253 -4.99 29.92 -6.22
N LEU A 254 -6.01 29.58 -5.42
CA LEU A 254 -6.57 28.24 -5.33
C LEU A 254 -7.00 27.64 -6.67
N LYS A 255 -7.59 28.44 -7.57
CA LYS A 255 -7.98 27.97 -8.90
C LYS A 255 -6.75 27.59 -9.74
N GLN A 256 -5.72 28.43 -9.74
CA GLN A 256 -4.47 28.18 -10.45
C GLN A 256 -3.73 26.98 -9.86
N THR A 257 -3.67 26.86 -8.53
CA THR A 257 -3.05 25.71 -7.86
C THR A 257 -3.79 24.41 -8.21
N PHE A 258 -5.13 24.42 -8.21
CA PHE A 258 -5.91 23.27 -8.65
C PHE A 258 -5.59 22.87 -10.09
N GLU A 259 -5.56 23.83 -11.02
CA GLU A 259 -5.27 23.57 -12.44
C GLU A 259 -3.84 23.04 -12.65
N ALA A 260 -2.86 23.57 -11.92
CA ALA A 260 -1.48 23.09 -11.96
C ALA A 260 -1.36 21.66 -11.43
N GLU A 261 -1.99 21.35 -10.30
CA GLU A 261 -2.00 19.98 -9.74
C GLU A 261 -2.67 19.00 -10.70
N VAL A 262 -3.78 19.37 -11.35
CA VAL A 262 -4.45 18.51 -12.34
C VAL A 262 -3.56 18.25 -13.56
N ALA A 263 -2.87 19.27 -14.07
CA ALA A 263 -1.98 19.14 -15.22
C ALA A 263 -0.77 18.21 -14.95
N ASP A 264 -0.35 18.11 -13.70
CA ASP A 264 0.74 17.24 -13.24
C ASP A 264 0.30 15.77 -13.04
N ARG A 265 -1.01 15.46 -13.01
CA ARG A 265 -1.47 14.09 -12.82
C ARG A 265 -1.37 13.27 -14.09
N THR A 266 -0.75 12.09 -13.99
CA THR A 266 -0.79 11.06 -15.03
C THR A 266 -2.19 10.42 -15.06
N PRO A 267 -2.89 10.43 -16.22
CA PRO A 267 -4.20 9.79 -16.34
C PRO A 267 -4.14 8.28 -16.06
N ARG A 268 -5.12 7.75 -15.31
CA ARG A 268 -5.43 6.34 -15.08
C ARG A 268 -6.33 5.81 -16.20
N ASP A 269 -5.84 5.80 -17.44
CA ASP A 269 -6.58 5.38 -18.65
C ASP A 269 -6.27 3.94 -19.10
N SER A 270 -5.40 3.24 -18.35
CA SER A 270 -5.00 1.86 -18.62
C SER A 270 -4.57 1.15 -17.33
N PHE A 271 -4.47 -0.18 -17.40
CA PHE A 271 -3.95 -1.02 -16.31
C PHE A 271 -2.55 -0.55 -15.86
N TYR A 272 -1.63 -0.37 -16.80
CA TYR A 272 -0.28 0.11 -16.51
C TYR A 272 -0.27 1.49 -15.85
N HIS A 273 -1.04 2.45 -16.37
CA HIS A 273 -1.08 3.79 -15.78
C HIS A 273 -1.73 3.82 -14.38
N CYS A 274 -2.65 2.91 -14.09
CA CYS A 274 -3.16 2.74 -12.73
C CYS A 274 -2.06 2.27 -11.77
N LEU A 275 -1.31 1.24 -12.14
CA LEU A 275 -0.21 0.74 -11.31
C LEU A 275 0.91 1.76 -11.16
N LYS A 276 1.27 2.49 -12.23
CA LYS A 276 2.24 3.60 -12.16
C LYS A 276 1.80 4.69 -11.18
N ASN A 277 0.54 5.12 -11.27
CA ASN A 277 -0.03 6.07 -10.30
C ASN A 277 0.05 5.50 -8.88
N SER A 278 -0.33 4.24 -8.69
CA SER A 278 -0.29 3.60 -7.36
C SER A 278 1.14 3.49 -6.83
N ALA A 279 2.14 3.26 -7.67
CA ALA A 279 3.54 3.19 -7.26
C ALA A 279 4.00 4.50 -6.64
N HIS A 280 3.72 5.62 -7.31
CA HIS A 280 4.03 6.96 -6.81
C HIS A 280 3.34 7.31 -5.49
N GLN A 281 2.20 6.67 -5.19
CA GLN A 281 1.47 6.91 -3.94
C GLN A 281 2.20 6.40 -2.69
N PHE A 282 3.09 5.41 -2.83
CA PHE A 282 3.84 4.82 -1.71
C PHE A 282 5.11 5.60 -1.35
N HIS A 283 5.57 6.52 -2.20
CA HIS A 283 6.72 7.36 -1.91
C HIS A 283 6.44 8.27 -0.73
N ASN A 284 7.37 8.28 0.21
CA ASN A 284 7.32 9.13 1.39
C ASN A 284 8.66 9.86 1.55
N GLN A 285 8.62 11.19 1.55
CA GLN A 285 9.74 12.06 1.76
C GLN A 285 9.52 12.81 3.08
N GLN A 286 10.52 12.72 3.97
CA GLN A 286 10.56 13.48 5.21
C GLN A 286 11.89 14.22 5.24
N GLU A 287 11.82 15.55 5.17
CA GLU A 287 13.02 16.39 5.01
C GLU A 287 13.85 15.94 3.78
N ASP A 288 15.10 15.55 3.99
CA ASP A 288 16.04 15.07 2.96
C ASP A 288 16.07 13.53 2.83
N GLU A 289 15.21 12.80 3.56
CA GLU A 289 15.17 11.34 3.56
C GLU A 289 13.97 10.80 2.78
N HIS A 290 14.17 9.68 2.08
CA HIS A 290 13.22 9.06 1.17
C HIS A 290 12.92 7.62 1.58
N TYR A 291 11.64 7.29 1.61
CA TYR A 291 11.09 6.02 2.08
C TYR A 291 10.02 5.48 1.12
N ILE A 292 9.76 4.19 1.22
CA ILE A 292 8.58 3.54 0.60
C ILE A 292 7.71 2.99 1.73
N LEU A 293 6.46 3.45 1.82
CA LEU A 293 5.48 2.89 2.74
C LEU A 293 5.03 1.51 2.24
N ALA A 294 4.86 0.53 3.14
CA ALA A 294 4.44 -0.80 2.73
C ALA A 294 2.99 -0.84 2.18
N GLY A 295 2.17 0.18 2.50
CA GLY A 295 0.81 0.30 1.97
C GLY A 295 -0.07 1.27 2.75
N TYR A 296 -1.29 1.47 2.25
CA TYR A 296 -2.30 2.32 2.89
C TYR A 296 -3.52 1.51 3.32
N PRO A 297 -4.16 1.87 4.45
CA PRO A 297 -3.96 3.15 5.16
C PRO A 297 -3.09 3.09 6.43
N TRP A 298 -2.61 1.92 6.85
CA TRP A 298 -2.02 1.73 8.19
C TRP A 298 -0.56 1.28 8.22
N PHE A 299 0.10 1.10 7.08
CA PHE A 299 1.50 0.68 7.10
C PHE A 299 2.48 1.84 7.18
N LYS A 300 3.62 1.54 7.82
CA LYS A 300 4.82 2.38 7.83
C LYS A 300 5.83 1.86 6.80
N CYS A 301 7.01 2.45 6.77
CA CYS A 301 8.14 1.92 6.01
C CYS A 301 8.75 0.73 6.77
N ARG A 302 8.32 -0.49 6.43
CA ARG A 302 8.91 -1.73 6.93
C ARG A 302 10.04 -2.16 6.01
N ALA A 303 11.20 -2.50 6.57
CA ALA A 303 12.43 -2.75 5.80
C ALA A 303 12.24 -3.85 4.75
N ARG A 304 11.63 -4.98 5.14
CA ARG A 304 11.35 -6.11 4.23
C ARG A 304 10.50 -5.69 3.03
N ASP A 305 9.35 -5.05 3.29
CA ASP A 305 8.45 -4.61 2.22
C ASP A 305 9.10 -3.56 1.32
N MET A 306 9.87 -2.64 1.90
CA MET A 306 10.60 -1.62 1.15
C MET A 306 11.59 -2.26 0.17
N PHE A 307 12.48 -3.15 0.63
CA PHE A 307 13.48 -3.76 -0.25
C PHE A 307 12.86 -4.65 -1.34
N ILE A 308 11.77 -5.36 -1.04
CA ILE A 308 11.05 -6.17 -2.03
C ILE A 308 10.35 -5.27 -3.05
N ALA A 309 9.65 -4.23 -2.61
CA ALA A 309 8.86 -3.37 -3.49
C ALA A 309 9.71 -2.40 -4.30
N LEU A 310 10.85 -1.93 -3.76
CA LEU A 310 11.62 -0.83 -4.33
C LEU A 310 11.97 -1.04 -5.82
N PRO A 311 12.51 -2.19 -6.28
CA PRO A 311 12.79 -2.40 -7.70
C PRO A 311 11.56 -2.29 -8.60
N GLY A 312 10.40 -2.81 -8.16
CA GLY A 312 9.17 -2.78 -8.96
C GLY A 312 8.48 -1.41 -8.97
N LEU A 313 8.65 -0.61 -7.91
CA LEU A 313 8.07 0.75 -7.85
C LEU A 313 8.93 1.82 -8.52
N THR A 314 10.20 1.55 -8.80
CA THR A 314 11.12 2.54 -9.40
C THR A 314 11.77 2.02 -10.68
N LEU A 315 12.61 0.98 -10.60
CA LEU A 315 13.38 0.47 -11.74
C LEU A 315 12.48 -0.05 -12.86
N ALA A 316 11.38 -0.72 -12.53
CA ALA A 316 10.41 -1.17 -13.53
C ALA A 316 9.70 -0.02 -14.27
N LEU A 317 9.76 1.20 -13.73
CA LEU A 317 9.24 2.44 -14.32
C LEU A 317 10.34 3.30 -14.96
N ASP A 318 11.58 2.80 -15.02
CA ASP A 318 12.77 3.53 -15.49
C ASP A 318 13.14 4.74 -14.61
N GLU A 319 12.74 4.73 -13.33
CA GLU A 319 12.98 5.81 -12.36
C GLU A 319 14.20 5.50 -11.46
N ILE A 320 15.39 5.37 -12.08
CA ILE A 320 16.65 5.01 -11.39
C ILE A 320 16.98 5.98 -10.25
N ASP A 321 16.82 7.29 -10.47
CA ASP A 321 17.14 8.30 -9.45
C ASP A 321 16.30 8.11 -8.18
N GLN A 322 15.02 7.74 -8.31
CA GLN A 322 14.14 7.46 -7.16
C GLN A 322 14.57 6.20 -6.40
N PHE A 323 15.10 5.18 -7.09
CA PHE A 323 15.69 4.02 -6.43
C PHE A 323 16.89 4.46 -5.57
N GLU A 324 17.76 5.28 -6.13
CA GLU A 324 18.98 5.76 -5.47
C GLU A 324 18.68 6.67 -4.28
N ASP A 325 17.67 7.54 -4.39
CA ASP A 325 17.23 8.41 -3.28
C ASP A 325 16.79 7.58 -2.06
N VAL A 326 15.97 6.53 -2.28
CA VAL A 326 15.54 5.64 -1.19
C VAL A 326 16.71 4.80 -0.67
N MET A 327 17.57 4.28 -1.55
CA MET A 327 18.73 3.49 -1.13
C MET A 327 19.75 4.32 -0.35
N LYS A 328 19.87 5.63 -0.60
CA LYS A 328 20.72 6.54 0.17
C LYS A 328 20.26 6.63 1.63
N THR A 329 18.95 6.68 1.86
CA THR A 329 18.38 6.63 3.22
C THR A 329 18.53 5.22 3.82
N ALA A 330 18.23 4.18 3.04
CA ALA A 330 18.32 2.79 3.50
C ALA A 330 19.75 2.36 3.85
N GLU A 331 20.76 2.81 3.11
CA GLU A 331 22.18 2.54 3.40
C GLU A 331 22.56 3.06 4.80
N LYS A 332 22.15 4.28 5.16
CA LYS A 332 22.39 4.83 6.49
C LYS A 332 21.73 3.95 7.56
N ALA A 333 20.48 3.53 7.35
CA ALA A 333 19.78 2.65 8.28
C ALA A 333 20.44 1.26 8.42
N ILE A 334 20.90 0.67 7.30
CA ILE A 334 21.64 -0.60 7.31
C ILE A 334 22.96 -0.44 8.08
N ARG A 335 23.71 0.63 7.83
CA ARG A 335 24.98 0.90 8.52
C ARG A 335 24.77 1.11 10.02
N ASN A 336 23.75 1.87 10.42
CA ASN A 336 23.42 2.00 11.84
C ASN A 336 23.12 0.64 12.46
N PHE A 337 22.34 -0.21 11.79
CA PHE A 337 22.03 -1.56 12.28
C PHE A 337 23.28 -2.46 12.38
N ILE A 338 24.11 -2.53 11.33
CA ILE A 338 25.36 -3.32 11.32
C ILE A 338 26.36 -2.85 12.37
N ASN A 339 26.41 -1.55 12.65
CA ASN A 339 27.32 -0.95 13.62
C ASN A 339 26.74 -0.87 15.04
N GLU A 340 25.52 -1.38 15.26
CA GLU A 340 24.80 -1.30 16.54
C GLU A 340 24.63 0.15 17.04
N GLU A 341 24.50 1.09 16.11
CA GLU A 341 24.25 2.50 16.37
C GLU A 341 22.74 2.77 16.57
N PRO A 342 22.36 3.86 17.26
CA PRO A 342 20.97 4.19 17.49
C PRO A 342 20.14 4.27 16.20
N VAL A 343 18.89 3.80 16.27
CA VAL A 343 17.92 3.93 15.17
C VAL A 343 17.64 5.41 14.92
N GLY A 344 18.12 5.94 13.80
CA GLY A 344 17.96 7.34 13.41
C GLY A 344 16.97 7.56 12.26
N TYR A 345 16.49 6.49 11.62
CA TYR A 345 15.65 6.55 10.41
C TYR A 345 14.36 5.78 10.61
N LYS A 346 13.26 6.25 9.99
CA LYS A 346 11.93 5.64 10.09
C LYS A 346 11.77 4.41 9.18
N ILE A 347 12.77 3.54 9.16
CA ILE A 347 12.74 2.22 8.52
C ILE A 347 12.66 1.19 9.64
N TYR A 348 11.47 0.61 9.82
CA TYR A 348 11.17 -0.30 10.91
C TYR A 348 11.52 -1.74 10.56
N GLU A 349 11.68 -2.58 11.58
CA GLU A 349 11.86 -4.04 11.45
C GLU A 349 13.16 -4.44 10.73
N MET A 350 14.21 -3.62 10.82
CA MET A 350 15.52 -3.91 10.21
C MET A 350 16.19 -5.15 10.82
N GLU A 351 15.87 -5.47 12.08
CA GLU A 351 16.39 -6.59 12.86
C GLU A 351 15.87 -7.97 12.42
N HIS A 352 14.93 -8.02 11.47
CA HIS A 352 14.43 -9.29 10.98
C HIS A 352 15.49 -10.03 10.14
N PRO A 353 15.65 -11.36 10.32
CA PRO A 353 16.79 -12.11 9.77
C PRO A 353 16.95 -12.08 8.24
N ASP A 354 15.88 -11.88 7.47
CA ASP A 354 15.91 -11.86 6.00
C ASP A 354 16.10 -10.47 5.39
N VAL A 355 16.02 -9.41 6.19
CA VAL A 355 15.95 -8.04 5.65
C VAL A 355 17.20 -7.66 4.88
N LEU A 356 18.39 -7.91 5.44
CA LEU A 356 19.65 -7.61 4.75
C LEU A 356 19.82 -8.45 3.48
N LEU A 357 19.26 -9.66 3.45
CA LEU A 357 19.27 -10.51 2.25
C LEU A 357 18.36 -9.94 1.15
N TRP A 358 17.21 -9.38 1.51
CA TRP A 358 16.35 -8.64 0.58
C TRP A 358 16.99 -7.34 0.10
N ALA A 359 17.75 -6.64 0.95
CA ALA A 359 18.52 -5.47 0.54
C ALA A 359 19.58 -5.83 -0.54
N VAL A 360 20.29 -6.96 -0.36
CA VAL A 360 21.19 -7.51 -1.39
C VAL A 360 20.43 -7.83 -2.68
N TRP A 361 19.26 -8.46 -2.58
CA TRP A 361 18.42 -8.76 -3.76
C TRP A 361 17.95 -7.48 -4.49
N ALA A 362 17.61 -6.42 -3.76
CA ALA A 362 17.22 -5.13 -4.34
C ALA A 362 18.38 -4.49 -5.12
N MET A 363 19.59 -4.50 -4.54
CA MET A 363 20.83 -4.04 -5.20
C MET A 363 21.22 -4.92 -6.40
N GLN A 364 20.92 -6.22 -6.36
CA GLN A 364 21.04 -7.11 -7.51
C GLN A 364 20.07 -6.71 -8.64
N GLN A 365 18.82 -6.31 -8.32
CA GLN A 365 17.90 -5.80 -9.34
C GLN A 365 18.40 -4.48 -9.94
N TYR A 366 18.96 -3.58 -9.12
CA TYR A 366 19.62 -2.37 -9.61
C TYR A 366 20.76 -2.69 -10.59
N ALA A 367 21.60 -3.68 -10.29
CA ALA A 367 22.68 -4.11 -11.19
C ALA A 367 22.18 -4.66 -12.54
N LYS A 368 20.98 -5.25 -12.58
CA LYS A 368 20.36 -5.73 -13.83
C LYS A 368 19.82 -4.60 -14.70
N GLU A 369 19.24 -3.57 -14.09
CA GLU A 369 18.68 -2.44 -14.82
C GLU A 369 19.78 -1.47 -15.27
N THR A 370 20.86 -1.38 -14.50
CA THR A 370 22.02 -0.55 -14.79
C THR A 370 23.20 -1.39 -15.30
N SER A 371 24.15 -1.74 -14.43
CA SER A 371 25.22 -2.70 -14.66
C SER A 371 25.82 -3.15 -13.32
N ARG A 372 26.50 -4.31 -13.30
CA ARG A 372 27.30 -4.74 -12.14
C ARG A 372 28.39 -3.73 -11.76
N GLU A 373 28.99 -3.06 -12.74
CA GLU A 373 29.99 -2.01 -12.52
C GLU A 373 29.41 -0.83 -11.72
N GLN A 374 28.28 -0.29 -12.15
CA GLN A 374 27.63 0.84 -11.45
C GLN A 374 27.14 0.43 -10.06
N CYS A 375 26.57 -0.78 -9.93
CA CYS A 375 26.18 -1.32 -8.63
C CYS A 375 27.39 -1.46 -7.70
N ARG A 376 28.53 -1.96 -8.19
CA ARG A 376 29.76 -2.05 -7.41
C ARG A 376 30.27 -0.68 -6.97
N GLN A 377 30.26 0.31 -7.86
CA GLN A 377 30.72 1.66 -7.54
C GLN A 377 29.87 2.33 -6.46
N LYS A 378 28.55 2.14 -6.48
CA LYS A 378 27.63 2.74 -5.51
C LYS A 378 27.51 1.95 -4.21
N TYR A 379 27.37 0.63 -4.31
CA TYR A 379 26.95 -0.22 -3.20
C TYR A 379 27.93 -1.36 -2.88
N GLY A 380 29.06 -1.47 -3.59
CA GLY A 380 29.99 -2.58 -3.45
C GLY A 380 30.53 -2.74 -2.02
N GLU A 381 30.85 -1.65 -1.35
CA GLU A 381 31.31 -1.68 0.05
C GLU A 381 30.17 -2.07 1.01
N LEU A 382 28.96 -1.52 0.83
CA LEU A 382 27.80 -1.92 1.62
C LEU A 382 27.48 -3.42 1.47
N LEU A 383 27.58 -3.96 0.26
CA LEU A 383 27.39 -5.38 -0.02
C LEU A 383 28.43 -6.23 0.71
N LYS A 384 29.70 -5.83 0.73
CA LYS A 384 30.75 -6.52 1.49
C LYS A 384 30.46 -6.49 3.00
N ASP A 385 30.10 -5.32 3.53
CA ASP A 385 29.79 -5.13 4.95
C ASP A 385 28.63 -6.03 5.40
N ILE A 386 27.56 -6.12 4.60
CA ILE A 386 26.42 -7.01 4.86
C ILE A 386 26.87 -8.47 4.89
N MET A 387 27.68 -8.90 3.92
CA MET A 387 28.16 -10.28 3.84
C MET A 387 29.06 -10.62 5.02
N GLU A 388 29.99 -9.73 5.38
CA GLU A 388 30.88 -9.92 6.51
C GLU A 388 30.10 -9.99 7.82
N PHE A 389 29.13 -9.09 8.03
CA PHE A 389 28.25 -9.09 9.20
C PHE A 389 27.53 -10.44 9.39
N ILE A 390 26.97 -11.00 8.32
CA ILE A 390 26.30 -12.31 8.35
C ILE A 390 27.30 -13.45 8.55
N ARG A 391 28.43 -13.46 7.82
CA ARG A 391 29.47 -14.52 7.91
C ARG A 391 30.14 -14.56 9.27
N GLN A 392 30.29 -13.42 9.94
CA GLN A 392 30.80 -13.30 11.31
C GLN A 392 29.77 -13.63 12.38
N ARG A 393 28.53 -13.99 11.99
CA ARG A 393 27.43 -14.32 12.92
C ARG A 393 27.11 -13.18 13.89
N ARG A 394 27.19 -11.92 13.42
CA ARG A 394 26.91 -10.73 14.23
C ARG A 394 25.42 -10.39 14.32
N HIS A 395 24.59 -10.94 13.43
CA HIS A 395 23.14 -10.78 13.50
C HIS A 395 22.56 -11.58 14.69
N GLU A 396 21.70 -10.96 15.51
CA GLU A 396 21.19 -11.56 16.75
C GLU A 396 20.41 -12.87 16.56
N ASN A 397 19.71 -13.01 15.43
CA ASN A 397 18.84 -14.15 15.14
C ASN A 397 19.05 -14.76 13.74
N LEU A 398 20.27 -14.68 13.20
CA LEU A 398 20.63 -15.30 11.92
C LEU A 398 22.04 -15.86 12.01
N PHE A 399 22.16 -17.18 11.91
CA PHE A 399 23.39 -17.89 12.23
C PHE A 399 23.85 -18.72 11.03
N LEU A 400 25.03 -18.42 10.50
CA LEU A 400 25.65 -19.23 9.46
C LEU A 400 26.24 -20.51 10.06
N HIS A 401 25.68 -21.67 9.75
CA HIS A 401 26.18 -22.98 10.20
C HIS A 401 27.29 -23.53 9.29
N ASP A 402 28.03 -24.53 9.78
CA ASP A 402 29.20 -25.09 9.10
C ASP A 402 28.87 -25.82 7.79
N ASN A 403 27.60 -26.22 7.62
CA ASN A 403 27.09 -26.75 6.35
C ASN A 403 26.77 -25.64 5.31
N GLY A 404 27.10 -24.38 5.60
CA GLY A 404 26.89 -23.23 4.73
C GLY A 404 25.49 -22.63 4.79
N LEU A 405 24.53 -23.27 5.47
CA LEU A 405 23.15 -22.79 5.57
C LEU A 405 22.98 -21.81 6.74
N LEU A 406 22.04 -20.88 6.58
CA LEU A 406 21.59 -19.95 7.60
C LEU A 406 20.45 -20.55 8.42
N PHE A 407 20.61 -20.52 9.74
CA PHE A 407 19.63 -20.93 10.74
C PHE A 407 19.05 -19.68 11.43
N ALA A 408 17.76 -19.67 11.76
CA ALA A 408 17.12 -18.61 12.54
C ALA A 408 16.11 -19.20 13.52
N ASN A 409 15.95 -18.59 14.70
CA ASN A 409 14.98 -19.04 15.70
C ASN A 409 13.67 -18.28 15.58
N GLY A 410 12.60 -18.99 15.19
CA GLY A 410 11.25 -18.45 15.03
C GLY A 410 10.20 -19.14 15.90
N THR A 411 10.62 -19.92 16.90
CA THR A 411 9.69 -20.66 17.77
C THR A 411 8.82 -19.71 18.59
N ASP A 412 9.43 -18.70 19.21
CA ASP A 412 8.75 -17.78 20.12
C ASP A 412 8.35 -16.44 19.47
N ARG A 413 8.92 -16.13 18.30
CA ARG A 413 8.70 -14.86 17.58
C ARG A 413 8.52 -15.10 16.09
N ALA A 414 7.64 -14.31 15.49
CA ALA A 414 7.43 -14.31 14.05
C ALA A 414 8.59 -13.55 13.39
N ILE A 415 9.43 -14.26 12.63
CA ILE A 415 10.68 -13.72 12.07
C ILE A 415 10.72 -13.69 10.54
N THR A 416 9.73 -14.25 9.88
CA THR A 416 9.63 -14.31 8.41
C THR A 416 8.50 -13.40 7.93
N TRP A 417 8.31 -13.23 6.62
CA TRP A 417 7.16 -12.47 6.10
C TRP A 417 5.80 -13.08 6.49
N MET A 418 5.76 -14.38 6.83
CA MET A 418 4.59 -15.04 7.40
C MET A 418 4.49 -14.75 8.91
N ASN A 419 4.15 -13.51 9.28
CA ASN A 419 4.39 -12.95 10.63
C ASN A 419 3.14 -12.76 11.52
N SER A 420 2.01 -13.39 11.20
CA SER A 420 0.83 -13.34 12.07
C SER A 420 1.10 -13.94 13.45
N THR A 421 0.61 -13.27 14.50
CA THR A 421 0.71 -13.73 15.90
C THR A 421 -0.67 -13.75 16.55
N VAL A 422 -0.88 -14.68 17.49
CA VAL A 422 -2.07 -14.74 18.34
C VAL A 422 -1.60 -14.91 19.78
N ASN A 423 -2.07 -14.03 20.68
CA ASN A 423 -1.68 -14.00 22.09
C ASN A 423 -0.15 -13.97 22.30
N GLY A 424 0.57 -13.24 21.43
CA GLY A 424 2.03 -13.11 21.50
C GLY A 424 2.81 -14.29 20.90
N HIS A 425 2.15 -15.33 20.40
CA HIS A 425 2.80 -16.48 19.78
C HIS A 425 2.64 -16.49 18.26
N PRO A 426 3.65 -16.92 17.49
CA PRO A 426 3.53 -17.07 16.04
C PRO A 426 2.44 -18.08 15.68
N VAL A 427 1.58 -17.75 14.72
CA VAL A 427 0.64 -18.72 14.13
C VAL A 427 1.40 -19.78 13.33
N ILE A 428 2.51 -19.38 12.70
CA ILE A 428 3.39 -20.25 11.92
C ILE A 428 4.83 -20.05 12.45
N PRO A 429 5.27 -20.83 13.45
CA PRO A 429 6.58 -20.69 14.07
C PRO A 429 7.68 -21.29 13.16
N ARG A 430 8.06 -20.58 12.10
CA ARG A 430 9.09 -21.02 11.14
C ARG A 430 10.46 -20.86 11.76
N THR A 431 11.08 -21.98 12.14
CA THR A 431 12.36 -22.03 12.87
C THR A 431 13.35 -22.96 12.18
N GLY A 432 14.63 -22.77 12.43
CA GLY A 432 15.71 -23.55 11.86
C GLY A 432 16.16 -23.06 10.49
N TYR A 433 16.40 -23.99 9.56
CA TYR A 433 16.71 -23.68 8.17
C TYR A 433 15.42 -23.31 7.43
N ILE A 434 15.28 -22.03 7.09
CA ILE A 434 14.13 -21.49 6.36
C ILE A 434 14.45 -21.42 4.87
N VAL A 435 13.55 -21.91 4.01
CA VAL A 435 13.83 -22.14 2.59
C VAL A 435 14.22 -20.86 1.85
N GLU A 436 13.50 -19.76 2.05
CA GLU A 436 13.77 -18.52 1.31
C GLU A 436 14.97 -17.76 1.85
N PHE A 437 15.28 -17.89 3.15
CA PHE A 437 16.49 -17.28 3.74
C PHE A 437 17.73 -17.91 3.08
N ASN A 438 17.72 -19.23 2.95
CA ASN A 438 18.83 -19.97 2.36
C ASN A 438 18.90 -19.82 0.83
N ALA A 439 17.76 -19.66 0.16
CA ALA A 439 17.73 -19.35 -1.26
C ALA A 439 18.30 -17.94 -1.54
N LEU A 440 17.92 -16.96 -0.73
CA LEU A 440 18.46 -15.60 -0.81
C LEU A 440 19.97 -15.59 -0.48
N TRP A 441 20.40 -16.35 0.52
CA TRP A 441 21.80 -16.46 0.91
C TRP A 441 22.67 -17.01 -0.21
N TYR A 442 22.27 -18.15 -0.79
CA TYR A 442 22.96 -18.70 -1.96
C TYR A 442 23.01 -17.69 -3.11
N ASN A 443 21.90 -16.98 -3.35
CA ASN A 443 21.84 -15.96 -4.39
C ASN A 443 22.78 -14.77 -4.11
N ALA A 444 22.86 -14.31 -2.86
CA ALA A 444 23.76 -13.24 -2.42
C ALA A 444 25.24 -13.63 -2.59
N LEU A 445 25.63 -14.83 -2.13
CA LEU A 445 26.99 -15.34 -2.27
C LEU A 445 27.46 -15.30 -3.73
N ARG A 446 26.66 -15.85 -4.64
CA ARG A 446 27.00 -15.93 -6.08
C ARG A 446 27.01 -14.57 -6.76
N PHE A 447 26.01 -13.73 -6.47
CA PHE A 447 25.95 -12.38 -7.04
C PHE A 447 27.16 -11.53 -6.63
N ILE A 448 27.51 -11.56 -5.35
CA ILE A 448 28.60 -10.74 -4.82
C ILE A 448 29.95 -11.30 -5.26
N ALA A 449 30.13 -12.63 -5.35
CA ALA A 449 31.33 -13.24 -5.92
C ALA A 449 31.59 -12.74 -7.35
N ASP A 450 30.57 -12.73 -8.21
CA ASP A 450 30.68 -12.19 -9.56
C ASP A 450 31.01 -10.69 -9.56
N LEU A 451 30.35 -9.91 -8.70
CA LEU A 451 30.52 -8.46 -8.62
C LEU A 451 31.92 -8.05 -8.15
N VAL A 452 32.46 -8.71 -7.13
CA VAL A 452 33.81 -8.40 -6.60
C VAL A 452 34.92 -8.94 -7.51
N ARG A 453 34.69 -10.08 -8.19
CA ARG A 453 35.58 -10.61 -9.23
C ARG A 453 35.77 -9.62 -10.36
N GLU A 454 34.68 -9.03 -10.86
CA GLU A 454 34.74 -7.98 -11.88
C GLU A 454 35.45 -6.71 -11.38
N GLY A 455 35.42 -6.47 -10.06
CA GLY A 455 36.19 -5.41 -9.40
C GLY A 455 37.67 -5.73 -9.14
N GLY A 456 38.14 -6.93 -9.47
CA GLY A 456 39.51 -7.37 -9.28
C GLY A 456 39.81 -8.05 -7.94
N ASP A 457 38.84 -8.17 -7.03
CA ASP A 457 39.00 -8.90 -5.77
C ASP A 457 38.70 -10.39 -5.96
N VAL A 458 39.62 -11.06 -6.64
CA VAL A 458 39.51 -12.49 -6.99
C VAL A 458 39.52 -13.38 -5.73
N TYR A 459 40.25 -12.97 -4.69
CA TYR A 459 40.36 -13.76 -3.46
C TYR A 459 39.02 -13.85 -2.73
N LEU A 460 38.34 -12.72 -2.51
CA LEU A 460 37.01 -12.73 -1.91
C LEU A 460 36.00 -13.45 -2.80
N ALA A 461 36.09 -13.28 -4.12
CA ALA A 461 35.21 -13.98 -5.05
C ALA A 461 35.31 -15.51 -4.92
N ASP A 462 36.54 -16.05 -4.84
CA ASP A 462 36.78 -17.48 -4.73
C ASP A 462 36.36 -18.03 -3.36
N GLU A 463 36.51 -17.24 -2.29
CA GLU A 463 36.02 -17.60 -0.96
C GLU A 463 34.47 -17.69 -0.94
N LEU A 464 33.78 -16.71 -1.52
CA LEU A 464 32.32 -16.70 -1.61
C LEU A 464 31.80 -17.82 -2.51
N ASP A 465 32.50 -18.15 -3.61
CA ASP A 465 32.14 -19.27 -4.48
C ASP A 465 32.33 -20.63 -3.80
N ALA A 466 33.41 -20.82 -3.05
CA ALA A 466 33.61 -22.03 -2.25
C ALA A 466 32.49 -22.19 -1.20
N GLN A 467 32.10 -21.09 -0.55
CA GLN A 467 30.98 -21.11 0.39
C GLN A 467 29.64 -21.39 -0.31
N ALA A 468 29.42 -20.83 -1.50
CA ALA A 468 28.21 -21.08 -2.29
C ALA A 468 28.09 -22.55 -2.72
N GLU A 469 29.20 -23.19 -3.10
CA GLU A 469 29.24 -24.61 -3.46
C GLU A 469 28.82 -25.52 -2.30
N VAL A 470 29.31 -25.26 -1.08
CA VAL A 470 28.89 -25.98 0.14
C VAL A 470 27.41 -25.71 0.43
N THR A 471 27.02 -24.44 0.42
CA THR A 471 25.63 -24.00 0.66
C THR A 471 24.65 -24.66 -0.32
N GLY A 472 25.00 -24.72 -1.61
CA GLY A 472 24.15 -25.27 -2.65
C GLY A 472 23.92 -26.77 -2.51
N LYS A 473 24.96 -27.55 -2.17
CA LYS A 473 24.83 -28.99 -1.87
C LYS A 473 23.93 -29.22 -0.67
N SER A 474 24.23 -28.56 0.45
CA SER A 474 23.44 -28.65 1.68
C SER A 474 22.00 -28.22 1.47
N PHE A 475 21.75 -27.18 0.66
CA PHE A 475 20.39 -26.72 0.36
C PHE A 475 19.55 -27.83 -0.27
N VAL A 476 20.09 -28.49 -1.30
CA VAL A 476 19.37 -29.57 -1.99
C VAL A 476 19.14 -30.75 -1.05
N GLU A 477 20.14 -31.13 -0.25
CA GLU A 477 20.04 -32.23 0.72
C GLU A 477 19.02 -31.96 1.83
N VAL A 478 18.93 -30.72 2.33
CA VAL A 478 18.06 -30.35 3.45
C VAL A 478 16.62 -30.10 3.00
N PHE A 479 16.41 -29.36 1.92
CA PHE A 479 15.06 -28.88 1.57
C PHE A 479 14.33 -29.76 0.57
N ARG A 480 15.02 -30.44 -0.35
CA ARG A 480 14.34 -31.18 -1.41
C ARG A 480 13.78 -32.48 -0.87
N ASN A 481 12.45 -32.63 -0.91
CA ASN A 481 11.80 -33.86 -0.49
C ASN A 481 11.65 -34.88 -1.63
N GLU A 482 11.20 -36.08 -1.28
CA GLU A 482 11.01 -37.20 -2.19
C GLU A 482 9.93 -36.98 -3.27
N TYR A 483 9.02 -36.02 -3.06
CA TYR A 483 7.95 -35.67 -4.01
C TYR A 483 8.38 -34.55 -4.99
N GLY A 484 9.61 -34.07 -4.90
CA GLY A 484 10.19 -33.12 -5.85
C GLY A 484 9.85 -31.64 -5.60
N TYR A 485 9.33 -31.29 -4.42
CA TYR A 485 9.21 -29.91 -3.96
C TYR A 485 10.13 -29.64 -2.76
N LEU A 486 10.14 -28.39 -2.26
CA LEU A 486 10.98 -28.00 -1.13
C LEU A 486 10.15 -27.96 0.16
N LEU A 487 10.71 -28.49 1.24
CA LEU A 487 10.22 -28.28 2.61
C LEU A 487 10.25 -26.78 2.93
N ASP A 488 9.27 -26.31 3.71
CA ASP A 488 9.15 -24.87 4.01
C ASP A 488 10.20 -24.38 5.02
N TYR A 489 10.48 -25.22 6.02
CA TYR A 489 11.59 -25.08 6.95
C TYR A 489 11.99 -26.43 7.56
N VAL A 490 13.21 -26.52 8.08
CA VAL A 490 13.77 -27.72 8.72
C VAL A 490 14.52 -27.35 10.01
N ASP A 491 14.12 -27.92 11.14
CA ASP A 491 14.77 -27.77 12.44
C ASP A 491 15.16 -29.15 13.01
N GLY A 492 16.41 -29.53 12.81
CA GLY A 492 16.90 -30.87 13.18
C GLY A 492 16.08 -31.97 12.49
N ASN A 493 15.38 -32.78 13.28
CA ASN A 493 14.51 -33.84 12.76
C ASN A 493 13.06 -33.38 12.46
N MET A 494 12.71 -32.13 12.83
CA MET A 494 11.41 -31.57 12.53
C MET A 494 11.44 -30.91 11.15
N MET A 495 10.67 -31.47 10.23
CA MET A 495 10.60 -31.03 8.82
C MET A 495 9.17 -30.58 8.52
N ASP A 496 8.99 -29.38 7.96
CA ASP A 496 7.68 -28.91 7.54
C ASP A 496 7.36 -29.35 6.10
N TRP A 497 6.46 -30.33 6.00
CA TRP A 497 5.98 -30.90 4.73
C TRP A 497 4.82 -30.10 4.12
N SER A 498 4.47 -28.95 4.68
CA SER A 498 3.38 -28.15 4.13
C SER A 498 3.79 -27.61 2.77
N VAL A 499 2.90 -27.70 1.78
CA VAL A 499 3.15 -27.09 0.49
C VAL A 499 2.87 -25.59 0.63
N ARG A 500 3.94 -24.80 0.66
CA ARG A 500 3.93 -23.34 0.82
C ARG A 500 4.66 -22.64 -0.33
N PRO A 501 4.36 -21.37 -0.58
CA PRO A 501 4.87 -20.69 -1.77
C PRO A 501 6.33 -20.28 -1.68
N ASN A 502 6.96 -20.31 -0.50
CA ASN A 502 8.31 -19.80 -0.27
C ASN A 502 9.38 -20.46 -1.16
N MET A 503 9.15 -21.69 -1.60
CA MET A 503 10.01 -22.38 -2.57
C MET A 503 10.09 -21.68 -3.94
N ILE A 504 9.15 -20.79 -4.28
CA ILE A 504 9.15 -20.09 -5.58
C ILE A 504 10.34 -19.15 -5.73
N PHE A 505 10.83 -18.57 -4.62
CA PHE A 505 11.99 -17.68 -4.64
C PHE A 505 13.23 -18.40 -5.17
N THR A 506 13.48 -19.63 -4.70
CA THR A 506 14.58 -20.47 -5.16
C THR A 506 14.53 -20.72 -6.67
N VAL A 507 13.34 -20.80 -7.26
CA VAL A 507 13.16 -21.01 -8.71
C VAL A 507 13.35 -19.69 -9.48
N ALA A 508 12.85 -18.58 -8.93
CA ALA A 508 12.82 -17.27 -9.56
C ALA A 508 14.19 -16.57 -9.59
N PHE A 509 15.03 -16.75 -8.56
CA PHE A 509 16.32 -16.06 -8.47
C PHE A 509 17.30 -16.40 -9.62
N ASP A 510 18.22 -15.47 -9.88
CA ASP A 510 19.27 -15.60 -10.92
C ASP A 510 20.22 -16.73 -10.61
N TYR A 511 20.68 -16.75 -9.37
CA TYR A 511 21.48 -17.84 -8.85
C TYR A 511 20.58 -18.70 -7.99
N SER A 512 20.50 -19.98 -8.34
CA SER A 512 19.71 -20.97 -7.63
C SER A 512 20.54 -22.21 -7.40
N PRO A 513 20.40 -22.87 -6.24
CA PRO A 513 21.05 -24.15 -5.98
C PRO A 513 20.36 -25.31 -6.73
N LEU A 514 19.20 -25.07 -7.34
CA LEU A 514 18.44 -26.10 -8.06
C LEU A 514 18.83 -26.17 -9.54
N ASP A 515 18.92 -27.40 -10.05
CA ASP A 515 19.01 -27.63 -11.48
C ASP A 515 17.68 -27.33 -12.21
N ARG A 516 17.70 -27.31 -13.54
CA ARG A 516 16.53 -26.98 -14.35
C ARG A 516 15.35 -27.95 -14.16
N ALA A 517 15.61 -29.24 -13.96
CA ALA A 517 14.56 -30.24 -13.77
C ALA A 517 13.90 -30.08 -12.40
N GLN A 518 14.69 -29.88 -11.35
CA GLN A 518 14.24 -29.59 -9.99
C GLN A 518 13.41 -28.30 -9.94
N LYS A 519 13.90 -27.23 -10.56
CA LYS A 519 13.14 -25.97 -10.72
C LYS A 519 11.77 -26.18 -11.34
N LYS A 520 11.69 -27.00 -12.39
CA LYS A 520 10.42 -27.33 -13.04
C LYS A 520 9.49 -28.12 -12.11
N GLN A 521 9.99 -29.10 -11.36
CA GLN A 521 9.18 -29.88 -10.41
C GLN A 521 8.57 -28.99 -9.33
N VAL A 522 9.37 -28.08 -8.75
CA VAL A 522 8.90 -27.09 -7.77
C VAL A 522 7.81 -26.19 -8.38
N LEU A 523 8.06 -25.64 -9.57
CA LEU A 523 7.09 -24.79 -10.26
C LEU A 523 5.78 -25.53 -10.56
N ASP A 524 5.85 -26.80 -11.00
CA ASP A 524 4.67 -27.62 -11.29
C ASP A 524 3.80 -27.80 -10.03
N ILE A 525 4.41 -27.99 -8.85
CA ILE A 525 3.68 -28.11 -7.57
C ILE A 525 3.04 -26.77 -7.17
N VAL A 526 3.77 -25.65 -7.25
CA VAL A 526 3.19 -24.31 -6.98
C VAL A 526 1.99 -24.06 -7.91
N THR A 527 2.16 -24.35 -9.20
CA THR A 527 1.11 -24.18 -10.22
C THR A 527 -0.13 -25.03 -9.90
N LYS A 528 0.08 -26.27 -9.48
CA LYS A 528 -0.99 -27.24 -9.25
C LYS A 528 -1.79 -26.95 -7.97
N GLU A 529 -1.14 -26.50 -6.91
CA GLU A 529 -1.75 -26.45 -5.57
C GLU A 529 -1.98 -25.04 -5.04
N LEU A 530 -1.12 -24.09 -5.42
CA LEU A 530 -1.10 -22.76 -4.81
C LEU A 530 -1.59 -21.65 -5.73
N LEU A 531 -1.48 -21.83 -7.05
CA LEU A 531 -1.88 -20.81 -8.01
C LEU A 531 -3.39 -20.51 -7.93
N THR A 532 -3.71 -19.23 -7.89
CA THR A 532 -5.05 -18.68 -8.05
C THR A 532 -5.01 -17.54 -9.07
N PRO A 533 -6.16 -17.07 -9.59
CA PRO A 533 -6.18 -15.88 -10.42
C PRO A 533 -5.57 -14.66 -9.72
N LYS A 534 -5.81 -14.47 -8.42
CA LYS A 534 -5.45 -13.24 -7.68
C LYS A 534 -4.14 -13.33 -6.89
N GLY A 535 -3.32 -14.37 -7.10
CA GLY A 535 -2.08 -14.55 -6.35
C GLY A 535 -1.74 -16.01 -6.08
N ILE A 536 -0.67 -16.23 -5.32
CA ILE A 536 -0.26 -17.56 -4.86
C ILE A 536 -0.74 -17.76 -3.42
N ARG A 537 -1.41 -18.89 -3.13
CA ARG A 537 -1.84 -19.22 -1.77
C ARG A 537 -0.64 -19.37 -0.83
N SER A 538 -0.79 -18.88 0.39
CA SER A 538 0.17 -19.02 1.48
C SER A 538 0.28 -20.45 2.02
N LEU A 539 -0.71 -21.30 1.77
CA LEU A 539 -0.74 -22.73 2.13
C LEU A 539 -1.59 -23.53 1.13
N SER A 540 -1.18 -24.75 0.81
CA SER A 540 -1.96 -25.65 -0.05
C SER A 540 -3.28 -26.06 0.60
N PRO A 541 -4.39 -26.11 -0.17
CA PRO A 541 -5.66 -26.69 0.30
C PRO A 541 -5.58 -28.14 0.77
N LYS A 542 -4.49 -28.85 0.43
CA LYS A 542 -4.24 -30.24 0.85
C LYS A 542 -3.42 -30.34 2.13
N SER A 543 -2.80 -29.25 2.57
CA SER A 543 -2.02 -29.21 3.80
C SER A 543 -2.93 -28.97 5.01
N GLY A 544 -2.56 -29.53 6.16
CA GLY A 544 -3.27 -29.30 7.42
C GLY A 544 -3.24 -27.82 7.81
N GLY A 545 -4.36 -27.31 8.32
CA GLY A 545 -4.47 -25.91 8.74
C GLY A 545 -4.91 -24.92 7.66
N TYR A 546 -5.26 -25.39 6.45
CA TYR A 546 -5.76 -24.51 5.39
C TYR A 546 -7.01 -23.73 5.81
N ASN A 547 -6.86 -22.40 5.90
CA ASN A 547 -7.88 -21.43 6.22
C ASN A 547 -7.86 -20.30 5.16
N PRO A 548 -8.75 -20.36 4.15
CA PRO A 548 -8.69 -19.47 2.99
C PRO A 548 -9.33 -18.10 3.20
N ASN A 549 -10.16 -17.91 4.23
CA ASN A 549 -11.02 -16.73 4.33
C ASN A 549 -10.50 -15.77 5.40
N TYR A 550 -10.09 -14.57 4.99
CA TYR A 550 -9.61 -13.52 5.90
C TYR A 550 -10.78 -12.62 6.32
N VAL A 551 -11.61 -13.12 7.23
CA VAL A 551 -12.84 -12.47 7.70
C VAL A 551 -13.02 -12.62 9.21
N GLY A 552 -13.96 -11.85 9.77
CA GLY A 552 -14.29 -11.90 11.19
C GLY A 552 -13.32 -11.10 12.06
N PRO A 553 -13.35 -11.29 13.39
CA PRO A 553 -12.50 -10.57 14.35
C PRO A 553 -10.99 -10.76 14.14
N GLN A 554 -10.18 -9.89 14.76
CA GLN A 554 -8.71 -9.87 14.60
C GLN A 554 -8.07 -11.26 14.78
N ILE A 555 -8.42 -12.00 15.83
CA ILE A 555 -7.87 -13.35 16.08
C ILE A 555 -8.14 -14.31 14.90
N GLN A 556 -9.36 -14.32 14.34
CA GLN A 556 -9.69 -15.21 13.22
C GLN A 556 -8.91 -14.84 11.96
N ARG A 557 -8.75 -13.53 11.74
CA ARG A 557 -7.95 -12.98 10.65
C ARG A 557 -6.48 -13.35 10.79
N ASP A 558 -5.90 -13.23 11.98
CA ASP A 558 -4.50 -13.60 12.25
C ASP A 558 -4.27 -15.09 11.99
N TYR A 559 -5.20 -15.96 12.37
CA TYR A 559 -5.12 -17.39 12.03
C TYR A 559 -5.24 -17.67 10.52
N ALA A 560 -5.98 -16.87 9.76
CA ALA A 560 -6.12 -17.04 8.31
C ALA A 560 -4.96 -16.43 7.51
N TYR A 561 -4.30 -15.40 8.05
CA TYR A 561 -3.48 -14.44 7.32
C TYR A 561 -2.41 -15.05 6.42
N HIS A 562 -1.77 -16.13 6.86
CA HIS A 562 -0.79 -16.90 6.08
C HIS A 562 -1.10 -18.41 6.02
N GLN A 563 -2.36 -18.79 6.23
CA GLN A 563 -2.80 -20.18 6.25
C GLN A 563 -3.70 -20.54 5.06
N GLY A 564 -3.65 -19.81 3.96
CA GLY A 564 -4.41 -20.17 2.75
C GLY A 564 -4.86 -18.99 1.90
N THR A 565 -4.79 -17.77 2.43
CA THR A 565 -4.96 -16.52 1.66
C THR A 565 -4.02 -16.46 0.45
N ALA A 566 -4.45 -15.80 -0.61
CA ALA A 566 -3.68 -15.61 -1.84
C ALA A 566 -2.96 -14.25 -1.83
N TRP A 567 -1.67 -14.27 -2.18
CA TRP A 567 -0.78 -13.11 -2.13
C TRP A 567 -0.31 -12.73 -3.55
N PRO A 568 -0.66 -11.53 -4.04
CA PRO A 568 -0.28 -11.06 -5.38
C PRO A 568 1.21 -10.88 -5.60
N TRP A 569 1.98 -10.38 -4.62
CA TRP A 569 3.40 -10.10 -4.82
C TRP A 569 4.21 -11.37 -5.16
N LEU A 570 3.80 -12.52 -4.62
CA LEU A 570 4.38 -13.83 -4.97
C LEU A 570 4.17 -14.19 -6.45
N MET A 571 3.15 -13.61 -7.09
CA MET A 571 2.90 -13.79 -8.52
C MET A 571 4.05 -13.22 -9.36
N GLY A 572 4.73 -12.15 -8.93
CA GLY A 572 5.88 -11.61 -9.66
C GLY A 572 7.01 -12.63 -9.78
N PHE A 573 7.41 -13.22 -8.66
CA PHE A 573 8.40 -14.30 -8.62
C PHE A 573 7.92 -15.55 -9.36
N TYR A 574 6.65 -15.94 -9.22
CA TYR A 574 6.08 -17.09 -9.92
C TYR A 574 6.10 -16.93 -11.45
N LEU A 575 5.66 -15.77 -11.96
CA LEU A 575 5.61 -15.52 -13.40
C LEU A 575 7.01 -15.34 -14.00
N GLU A 576 7.95 -14.74 -13.25
CA GLU A 576 9.35 -14.71 -13.66
C GLU A 576 9.94 -16.13 -13.73
N ALA A 577 9.74 -16.95 -12.70
CA ALA A 577 10.17 -18.35 -12.71
C ALA A 577 9.57 -19.13 -13.89
N TYR A 578 8.29 -18.90 -14.18
CA TYR A 578 7.59 -19.51 -15.31
C TYR A 578 8.22 -19.10 -16.65
N LEU A 579 8.49 -17.81 -16.86
CA LEU A 579 9.16 -17.32 -18.07
C LEU A 579 10.59 -17.81 -18.21
N ARG A 580 11.34 -17.98 -17.10
CA ARG A 580 12.69 -18.57 -17.15
C ARG A 580 12.69 -20.02 -17.62
N ILE A 581 11.70 -20.81 -17.19
CA ILE A 581 11.59 -22.23 -17.55
C ILE A 581 11.06 -22.41 -18.98
N TYR A 582 9.96 -21.74 -19.30
CA TYR A 582 9.18 -21.93 -20.54
C TYR A 582 9.51 -20.92 -21.64
N LYS A 583 10.22 -19.83 -21.33
CA LYS A 583 10.62 -18.77 -22.26
C LYS A 583 9.41 -18.26 -23.08
N MET A 584 9.57 -18.08 -24.38
CA MET A 584 8.53 -17.59 -25.30
C MET A 584 7.20 -18.36 -25.20
N SER A 585 7.24 -19.68 -24.95
CA SER A 585 6.01 -20.48 -24.86
C SER A 585 5.13 -20.13 -23.65
N GLY A 586 5.70 -19.44 -22.66
CA GLY A 586 4.99 -19.02 -21.46
C GLY A 586 4.29 -17.67 -21.55
N LEU A 587 4.57 -16.83 -22.56
CA LEU A 587 4.07 -15.46 -22.64
C LEU A 587 2.53 -15.38 -22.55
N SER A 588 1.83 -16.18 -23.35
CA SER A 588 0.37 -16.18 -23.35
C SER A 588 -0.25 -16.58 -22.00
N PHE A 589 0.45 -17.40 -21.21
CA PHE A 589 0.00 -17.77 -19.88
C PHE A 589 0.14 -16.59 -18.91
N VAL A 590 1.27 -15.89 -18.95
CA VAL A 590 1.53 -14.70 -18.12
C VAL A 590 0.53 -13.60 -18.42
N GLU A 591 0.29 -13.28 -19.70
CA GLU A 591 -0.69 -12.27 -20.12
C GLU A 591 -2.10 -12.61 -19.61
N ARG A 592 -2.51 -13.88 -19.70
CA ARG A 592 -3.80 -14.31 -19.15
C ARG A 592 -3.89 -14.17 -17.63
N GLN A 593 -2.80 -14.36 -16.88
CA GLN A 593 -2.83 -14.12 -15.44
C GLN A 593 -3.03 -12.62 -15.13
N LEU A 594 -2.44 -11.73 -15.92
CA LEU A 594 -2.53 -10.28 -15.73
C LEU A 594 -3.94 -9.71 -15.91
N ILE A 595 -4.80 -10.34 -16.73
CA ILE A 595 -6.21 -9.93 -16.92
C ILE A 595 -6.94 -9.84 -15.57
N SER A 596 -6.68 -10.78 -14.66
CA SER A 596 -7.34 -10.78 -13.36
C SER A 596 -6.91 -9.59 -12.48
N TYR A 597 -5.72 -9.03 -12.66
CA TYR A 597 -5.28 -7.83 -11.93
C TYR A 597 -5.79 -6.55 -12.60
N ASP A 598 -5.97 -6.56 -13.92
CA ASP A 598 -6.66 -5.50 -14.67
C ASP A 598 -8.10 -5.32 -14.14
N ASP A 599 -8.83 -6.42 -13.93
CA ASP A 599 -10.18 -6.39 -13.34
C ASP A 599 -10.24 -5.71 -11.96
N GLU A 600 -9.16 -5.77 -11.17
CA GLU A 600 -9.09 -5.15 -9.85
C GLU A 600 -9.00 -3.62 -9.91
N MET A 601 -8.62 -3.03 -11.05
CA MET A 601 -8.52 -1.57 -11.16
C MET A 601 -9.87 -0.86 -10.95
N THR A 602 -10.98 -1.57 -11.10
CA THR A 602 -12.34 -1.07 -10.85
C THR A 602 -12.99 -1.61 -9.58
N SER A 603 -12.26 -2.39 -8.79
CA SER A 603 -12.73 -3.09 -7.59
C SER A 603 -11.95 -2.65 -6.36
N HIS A 604 -12.46 -2.98 -5.17
CA HIS A 604 -11.84 -2.69 -3.87
C HIS A 604 -11.24 -1.29 -3.72
N CYS A 605 -9.96 -1.05 -4.04
CA CYS A 605 -9.39 0.29 -4.17
C CYS A 605 -9.15 0.62 -5.64
N VAL A 606 -9.93 1.56 -6.18
CA VAL A 606 -9.90 1.92 -7.59
C VAL A 606 -8.49 2.36 -8.02
N GLY A 607 -7.92 1.63 -8.99
CA GLY A 607 -6.59 1.86 -9.55
C GLY A 607 -5.42 1.31 -8.72
N SER A 608 -5.65 0.39 -7.78
CA SER A 608 -4.59 -0.25 -6.99
C SER A 608 -4.91 -1.71 -6.66
N ILE A 609 -4.00 -2.40 -5.96
CA ILE A 609 -4.13 -3.82 -5.59
C ILE A 609 -4.13 -3.92 -4.04
N PRO A 610 -5.12 -4.60 -3.43
CA PRO A 610 -5.16 -4.82 -1.97
C PRO A 610 -3.99 -5.66 -1.50
N GLU A 611 -3.81 -5.72 -0.18
CA GLU A 611 -2.80 -6.53 0.50
C GLU A 611 -2.86 -8.03 0.18
N LEU A 612 -4.06 -8.62 0.25
CA LEU A 612 -4.25 -10.04 -0.03
C LEU A 612 -5.66 -10.32 -0.53
N PHE A 613 -5.86 -11.55 -1.00
CA PHE A 613 -7.16 -12.07 -1.39
C PHE A 613 -7.52 -13.30 -0.58
N ASP A 614 -8.83 -13.53 -0.38
CA ASP A 614 -9.32 -14.84 0.09
C ASP A 614 -8.78 -15.95 -0.84
N GLY A 615 -8.35 -17.08 -0.29
CA GLY A 615 -7.70 -18.19 -1.01
C GLY A 615 -8.63 -19.02 -1.89
N ASN A 616 -9.94 -18.89 -1.70
CA ASN A 616 -10.97 -19.60 -2.46
C ASN A 616 -11.87 -18.59 -3.21
N PRO A 617 -12.54 -19.03 -4.30
CA PRO A 617 -13.54 -18.22 -4.97
C PRO A 617 -14.57 -17.65 -3.97
N PRO A 618 -14.99 -16.39 -4.11
CA PRO A 618 -14.75 -15.51 -5.25
C PRO A 618 -13.45 -14.69 -5.19
N PHE A 619 -12.49 -15.03 -4.32
CA PHE A 619 -11.20 -14.33 -4.15
C PHE A 619 -11.41 -12.84 -3.86
N LYS A 620 -12.10 -12.50 -2.76
CA LYS A 620 -12.32 -11.09 -2.40
C LYS A 620 -11.03 -10.46 -1.91
N GLY A 621 -10.74 -9.23 -2.33
CA GLY A 621 -9.65 -8.41 -1.79
C GLY A 621 -9.88 -8.05 -0.33
N ARG A 622 -8.82 -8.13 0.50
CA ARG A 622 -8.86 -7.92 1.95
C ARG A 622 -7.61 -7.18 2.43
N GLY A 623 -7.62 -6.86 3.72
CA GLY A 623 -6.51 -6.18 4.38
C GLY A 623 -6.44 -4.72 4.00
N ALA A 624 -5.22 -4.21 3.83
CA ALA A 624 -4.97 -2.86 3.38
C ALA A 624 -5.47 -2.69 1.94
N VAL A 625 -5.95 -1.48 1.65
CA VAL A 625 -6.65 -1.19 0.38
C VAL A 625 -5.67 -1.07 -0.79
N SER A 626 -4.41 -0.77 -0.50
CA SER A 626 -3.33 -0.59 -1.47
C SER A 626 -2.02 -1.06 -0.84
N PHE A 627 -1.31 -1.97 -1.49
CA PHE A 627 -0.11 -2.61 -0.93
C PHE A 627 1.08 -2.58 -1.88
N ALA A 628 2.22 -2.09 -1.38
CA ALA A 628 3.40 -1.74 -2.17
C ALA A 628 4.00 -2.94 -2.90
N MET A 629 4.24 -4.05 -2.19
CA MET A 629 4.83 -5.25 -2.80
C MET A 629 3.96 -5.82 -3.93
N ASN A 630 2.63 -5.76 -3.79
CA ASN A 630 1.72 -6.28 -4.81
C ASN A 630 1.77 -5.44 -6.09
N VAL A 631 1.73 -4.11 -5.96
CA VAL A 631 1.85 -3.21 -7.12
C VAL A 631 3.23 -3.35 -7.78
N ALA A 632 4.29 -3.39 -6.96
CA ALA A 632 5.68 -3.52 -7.41
C ALA A 632 5.91 -4.77 -8.26
N GLU A 633 5.50 -5.93 -7.74
CA GLU A 633 5.77 -7.20 -8.41
C GLU A 633 4.96 -7.38 -9.69
N ILE A 634 3.77 -6.80 -9.79
CA ILE A 634 3.01 -6.78 -11.04
C ILE A 634 3.64 -5.82 -12.06
N LEU A 635 4.12 -4.64 -11.64
CA LEU A 635 4.89 -3.74 -12.50
C LEU A 635 6.17 -4.41 -13.02
N ARG A 636 6.87 -5.15 -12.17
CA ARG A 636 8.05 -5.92 -12.54
C ARG A 636 7.75 -6.96 -13.60
N VAL A 637 6.61 -7.66 -13.52
CA VAL A 637 6.16 -8.59 -14.57
C VAL A 637 5.85 -7.86 -15.88
N LEU A 638 5.20 -6.70 -15.84
CA LEU A 638 4.96 -5.89 -17.03
C LEU A 638 6.27 -5.46 -17.72
N LYS A 639 7.27 -5.02 -16.95
CA LYS A 639 8.63 -4.70 -17.45
C LYS A 639 9.34 -5.94 -18.01
N LEU A 640 9.14 -7.13 -17.41
CA LEU A 640 9.68 -8.37 -17.97
C LEU A 640 9.05 -8.71 -19.32
N LEU A 641 7.73 -8.56 -19.45
CA LEU A 641 7.02 -8.81 -20.71
C LEU A 641 7.43 -7.83 -21.81
N SER A 642 7.69 -6.57 -21.48
CA SER A 642 8.12 -5.58 -22.46
C SER A 642 9.48 -5.87 -23.10
N LYS A 643 10.27 -6.84 -22.59
CA LYS A 643 11.53 -7.29 -23.21
C LYS A 643 11.32 -8.31 -24.34
N TYR A 644 10.09 -8.82 -24.50
CA TYR A 644 9.72 -9.82 -25.51
C TYR A 644 8.99 -9.22 -26.72
N TYR A 645 8.62 -7.94 -26.63
CA TYR A 645 7.97 -7.14 -27.66
C TYR A 645 8.87 -5.98 -28.03
#